data_AF-F6TWL1-F1
#
_entry.id   AF-F6TWL1-F1
#
_cell.length_a   1.000
_cell.length_b   1.000
_cell.length_c   1.000
_cell.angle_alpha   90.00
_cell.angle_beta   90.00
_cell.angle_gamma   90.00
#
_symmetry.space_group_name_H-M   'P 1'
#
loop_
_entity.id
_entity.type
_entity.pdbx_description
1 polymer ?
#
loop_
_entity_poly.entity_id
_entity_poly.type
_entity_poly.pdbx_seq_one_letter_code
_entity_poly.pdbx_strand_id
1 'polypeptide(L)'
;MLKFSFRPLGCEIVITVQAFSLKQCFFPVKCPICQDPSDMKNIRLQRWCHKKRCFFPHYIYMAFVDSLSAHQVFCLFTLLQNVTMSQWAAILKLSTEFQEKVMALYSQELFPMEVRQYLASWIESQDWKQAARDLSLANVQLQNLLEHLDIQYSRFAQEQEILQQRNFRRFKCDIQARYQAHPQNLAEIIRDILLYEKQILSEAREVQSQAGQPAQVSIVTGRQQEIEKRVNELAERVQSVDCELKFLEDLQETFDFKYKNFEIMARSHPDDKHLKKKRDELQSLLNELDRKRKEVLDQIKGLLGLCETLVEFLQQELDEWLLKQKLECIGAPTETSLKNLQGWVTKTAECFFQLHRIFKNLAELPSRISYEGDPLKIDPPNLIQRLNELLSLLLQRSFVVDRQPIMAFPCKRPLVLKTSTQFSVRVRLLVNLPKLKDNLKVSFCVDKNPPSIKGYRKFNLLGTQNKAMEEIQGEGLVADFKHLILKEQKAGTGGKGGKGANEGSLSVMEELHLITFSMDFKYEDLKMKLETATLPFIVISNISQFVVAWASVLWFNLLSSDTKDVHFFSKPPMAPWQSLKEALSWQFSCTTRRELDTDQLAMLGKKLCEETPRDESTVSWNKFCKENLPRVSFTFWVWFDSVLALVKAHLENIWNDGHVMGFVSRKKEEILLKAEISGTFLLRFSESICGGITCTWVEQHEDGTYTIRSVQPYTKKELSSIPLTEIIRNYQLLAEENIPENPLKYRYPNIPKDEAFGPYYEKRPELTLQYEQYLQRKLIIVSTRQVDELESNFSPRTSENNDMDEWNYTIDDDGLAGIAMNIDSIMINADSDPMLSVSPVELYQELLV
;
A
#
# COMPACT_ATOMS: atom_id res chain seq x y z
N MET A 1 13.73 47.23 32.16
CA MET A 1 14.19 47.43 33.55
C MET A 1 14.03 46.11 34.31
N LEU A 2 15.04 45.74 35.11
CA LEU A 2 15.13 44.65 36.13
C LEU A 2 15.04 43.19 35.60
N LYS A 3 16.14 42.45 35.36
CA LYS A 3 17.12 41.72 36.23
C LYS A 3 16.56 40.54 37.05
N PHE A 4 17.08 39.33 36.77
CA PHE A 4 17.67 38.40 37.75
C PHE A 4 18.81 37.58 37.12
N SER A 5 19.86 37.34 37.91
CA SER A 5 21.11 36.65 37.54
C SER A 5 21.19 35.27 38.20
N PHE A 6 21.97 34.33 37.63
CA PHE A 6 22.82 33.43 38.43
C PHE A 6 24.13 33.08 37.70
N ARG A 7 25.21 32.95 38.48
CA ARG A 7 26.62 32.73 38.12
C ARG A 7 26.90 31.28 37.67
N PRO A 8 28.00 31.00 36.94
CA PRO A 8 28.60 29.67 36.88
C PRO A 8 29.78 29.56 37.86
N LEU A 9 29.74 28.52 38.70
CA LEU A 9 30.89 27.95 39.43
C LEU A 9 31.06 26.53 38.89
N GLY A 10 32.29 26.16 38.53
CA GLY A 10 32.61 24.86 37.94
C GLY A 10 32.54 23.70 38.94
N CYS A 11 32.31 22.51 38.39
CA CYS A 11 32.97 21.25 38.77
C CYS A 11 32.64 20.19 37.70
N GLU A 12 33.62 19.33 37.47
CA GLU A 12 33.73 18.32 36.43
C GLU A 12 32.61 17.26 36.48
N ILE A 13 32.17 16.79 35.31
CA ILE A 13 31.60 15.45 35.16
C ILE A 13 32.44 14.72 34.11
N VAL A 14 33.16 13.72 34.62
CA VAL A 14 33.92 12.71 33.91
C VAL A 14 32.95 11.78 33.17
N ILE A 15 33.13 11.59 31.86
CA ILE A 15 32.60 10.43 31.14
C ILE A 15 33.77 9.64 30.58
N THR A 16 34.08 8.57 31.30
CA THR A 16 35.00 7.49 30.94
C THR A 16 34.31 6.61 29.89
N VAL A 17 34.88 6.49 28.69
CA VAL A 17 34.54 5.38 27.78
C VAL A 17 35.67 4.36 27.88
N GLN A 18 35.39 3.26 28.59
CA GLN A 18 36.28 2.11 28.71
C GLN A 18 36.42 1.40 27.36
N ALA A 19 37.66 1.30 26.90
CA ALA A 19 38.05 0.35 25.87
C ALA A 19 38.20 -1.05 26.48
N PHE A 20 37.55 -2.04 25.89
CA PHE A 20 37.90 -3.45 26.08
C PHE A 20 38.11 -4.15 24.73
N SER A 21 39.39 -4.28 24.39
CA SER A 21 40.09 -5.39 23.74
C SER A 21 39.27 -6.47 23.00
N LEU A 22 39.46 -6.53 21.67
CA LEU A 22 39.59 -7.79 20.94
C LEU A 22 41.05 -7.93 20.48
N LYS A 23 41.72 -8.93 21.07
CA LYS A 23 43.08 -9.39 20.81
C LYS A 23 43.04 -10.52 19.76
N GLN A 24 44.15 -10.66 19.03
CA GLN A 24 44.60 -11.86 18.27
C GLN A 24 43.83 -12.10 16.95
N CYS A 25 44.43 -12.31 15.78
CA CYS A 25 45.69 -12.97 15.44
C CYS A 25 46.35 -12.29 14.23
N PHE A 26 47.63 -11.92 14.35
CA PHE A 26 48.54 -11.78 13.21
C PHE A 26 49.64 -12.84 13.35
N PHE A 27 49.72 -13.72 12.35
CA PHE A 27 50.86 -14.57 11.99
C PHE A 27 50.90 -14.61 10.44
N PRO A 28 52.03 -14.92 9.80
CA PRO A 28 52.74 -13.94 9.00
C PRO A 28 52.81 -14.34 7.53
N VAL A 29 52.84 -13.37 6.61
CA VAL A 29 53.32 -13.63 5.24
C VAL A 29 54.56 -12.79 5.01
N LYS A 30 55.69 -13.49 4.87
CA LYS A 30 56.99 -12.97 4.46
C LYS A 30 56.88 -12.34 3.07
N CYS A 31 57.28 -11.08 2.93
CA CYS A 31 57.80 -10.55 1.68
C CYS A 31 59.34 -10.66 1.75
N PRO A 32 60.03 -11.25 0.76
CA PRO A 32 61.47 -11.36 0.78
C PRO A 32 62.11 -10.08 0.22
N ILE A 33 63.32 -9.81 0.69
CA ILE A 33 64.36 -8.93 0.14
C ILE A 33 64.54 -7.57 0.85
N CYS A 34 65.78 -7.41 1.32
CA CYS A 34 66.48 -6.25 1.88
C CYS A 34 66.51 -6.08 3.41
N GLN A 35 67.63 -6.56 3.93
CA GLN A 35 68.18 -6.43 5.28
C GLN A 35 68.73 -5.02 5.54
N ASP A 36 68.43 -4.52 6.73
CA ASP A 36 69.36 -4.08 7.79
C ASP A 36 69.14 -2.63 8.32
N PRO A 37 69.07 -2.43 9.65
CA PRO A 37 68.66 -1.18 10.28
C PRO A 37 69.79 -0.47 11.05
N SER A 38 69.88 0.85 10.94
CA SER A 38 70.40 1.74 12.00
C SER A 38 70.46 3.18 11.49
N ASP A 39 69.60 4.06 11.99
CA ASP A 39 70.09 5.00 13.01
C ASP A 39 68.99 5.88 13.63
N MET A 40 69.10 5.91 14.95
CA MET A 40 68.40 6.70 15.94
C MET A 40 68.71 8.21 15.82
N LYS A 41 67.69 9.09 15.95
CA LYS A 41 67.52 10.11 17.02
C LYS A 41 66.90 11.45 16.60
N ASN A 42 65.94 11.84 17.44
CA ASN A 42 65.68 13.18 18.00
C ASN A 42 65.13 14.32 17.13
N ILE A 43 63.91 14.71 17.50
CA ILE A 43 63.31 16.03 17.27
C ILE A 43 63.33 16.81 18.61
N ARG A 44 63.65 18.10 18.58
CA ARG A 44 63.28 19.07 19.63
C ARG A 44 62.76 20.37 19.01
N LEU A 45 61.60 20.78 19.55
CA LEU A 45 60.82 22.00 19.27
C LEU A 45 61.55 23.31 19.62
N GLN A 46 61.16 24.45 19.03
CA GLN A 46 60.53 25.59 19.75
C GLN A 46 60.19 26.87 18.94
N ARG A 47 59.08 27.50 19.39
CA ARG A 47 58.68 28.95 19.45
C ARG A 47 58.14 29.65 18.18
N TRP A 48 56.89 30.17 18.15
CA TRP A 48 56.14 31.25 18.85
C TRP A 48 56.35 32.70 18.32
N CYS A 49 55.47 33.08 17.37
CA CYS A 49 54.67 34.32 17.22
C CYS A 49 55.19 35.72 17.64
N HIS A 50 55.14 36.70 16.71
CA HIS A 50 54.67 38.06 17.04
C HIS A 50 54.18 38.93 15.85
N LYS A 51 52.97 39.50 16.05
CA LYS A 51 52.42 40.84 15.68
C LYS A 51 51.92 41.20 14.26
N LYS A 52 50.76 41.86 14.29
CA LYS A 52 49.84 42.36 13.26
C LYS A 52 50.38 43.51 12.38
N ARG A 53 49.98 43.54 11.10
CA ARG A 53 49.32 44.68 10.41
C ARG A 53 48.73 44.27 9.05
N CYS A 54 47.58 44.86 8.72
CA CYS A 54 46.77 44.62 7.52
C CYS A 54 47.37 45.22 6.23
N PHE A 55 47.27 44.50 5.12
CA PHE A 55 46.74 44.86 3.78
C PHE A 55 47.28 43.84 2.74
N PHE A 56 46.40 43.32 1.87
CA PHE A 56 46.67 42.43 0.70
C PHE A 56 47.78 42.98 -0.22
N PRO A 57 48.44 42.22 -1.15
CA PRO A 57 48.14 40.87 -1.71
C PRO A 57 49.36 39.90 -1.89
N HIS A 58 49.07 38.64 -2.22
CA HIS A 58 49.87 37.64 -3.00
C HIS A 58 51.30 37.22 -2.53
N TYR A 59 51.63 35.94 -2.84
CA TYR A 59 52.90 35.20 -2.59
C TYR A 59 53.08 34.74 -1.13
N ILE A 60 53.15 33.44 -0.76
CA ILE A 60 53.82 32.23 -1.27
C ILE A 60 53.13 31.07 -0.49
N TYR A 61 52.40 30.11 -1.07
CA TYR A 61 52.88 28.95 -1.84
C TYR A 61 54.28 28.51 -1.43
N MET A 62 54.40 27.63 -0.43
CA MET A 62 55.45 26.62 -0.25
C MET A 62 55.61 26.31 1.24
N ALA A 63 55.06 25.17 1.68
CA ALA A 63 55.63 24.27 2.68
C ALA A 63 54.57 23.26 3.17
N PHE A 64 53.96 22.50 2.25
CA PHE A 64 53.30 21.21 2.52
C PHE A 64 52.99 20.52 1.18
N VAL A 65 54.01 20.42 0.31
CA VAL A 65 53.96 19.58 -0.89
C VAL A 65 55.33 18.91 -0.99
N ASP A 66 55.56 17.88 -0.18
CA ASP A 66 56.71 16.97 -0.36
C ASP A 66 56.39 15.53 0.13
N SER A 67 55.11 15.14 0.14
CA SER A 67 54.71 13.71 0.30
C SER A 67 53.29 13.41 -0.16
N LEU A 68 52.80 14.07 -1.22
CA LEU A 68 51.55 13.68 -1.86
C LEU A 68 51.83 13.36 -3.33
N SER A 69 51.49 12.14 -3.75
CA SER A 69 51.64 11.71 -5.14
C SER A 69 50.68 12.50 -6.04
N ALA A 70 50.97 12.60 -7.34
CA ALA A 70 50.10 13.26 -8.32
C ALA A 70 48.64 12.73 -8.28
N HIS A 71 48.45 11.49 -7.83
CA HIS A 71 47.15 10.86 -7.62
C HIS A 71 46.36 11.49 -6.44
N GLN A 72 47.04 11.88 -5.35
CA GLN A 72 46.39 12.52 -4.20
C GLN A 72 46.04 13.99 -4.47
N VAL A 73 46.83 14.68 -5.30
CA VAL A 73 46.48 16.04 -5.76
C VAL A 73 45.29 15.98 -6.72
N PHE A 74 45.21 14.97 -7.59
CA PHE A 74 44.03 14.72 -8.43
C PHE A 74 42.77 14.39 -7.61
N CYS A 75 42.90 13.58 -6.55
CA CYS A 75 41.80 13.29 -5.61
C CYS A 75 41.35 14.54 -4.81
N LEU A 76 42.27 15.40 -4.39
CA LEU A 76 41.92 16.66 -3.72
C LEU A 76 41.28 17.67 -4.69
N PHE A 77 41.67 17.66 -5.97
CA PHE A 77 41.03 18.47 -7.01
C PHE A 77 39.62 17.96 -7.37
N THR A 78 39.39 16.65 -7.32
CA THR A 78 38.04 16.07 -7.50
C THR A 78 37.14 16.26 -6.27
N LEU A 79 37.70 16.34 -5.06
CA LEU A 79 36.95 16.61 -3.83
C LEU A 79 36.56 18.09 -3.62
N LEU A 80 37.19 19.02 -4.35
CA LEU A 80 36.95 20.47 -4.23
C LEU A 80 36.27 21.10 -5.46
N GLN A 81 35.84 20.30 -6.44
CA GLN A 81 34.90 20.77 -7.47
C GLN A 81 33.47 20.65 -6.95
N ASN A 82 32.89 21.80 -6.57
CA ASN A 82 31.46 22.08 -6.44
C ASN A 82 30.63 21.05 -5.63
N VAL A 83 30.32 21.39 -4.36
CA VAL A 83 29.16 20.84 -3.65
C VAL A 83 27.88 21.45 -4.26
N THR A 84 27.60 21.11 -5.50
CA THR A 84 26.25 21.16 -6.06
C THR A 84 25.59 19.84 -5.70
N MET A 85 24.45 19.87 -5.01
CA MET A 85 23.64 18.67 -4.78
C MET A 85 23.44 17.93 -6.11
N SER A 86 23.74 16.63 -6.15
CA SER A 86 23.50 15.82 -7.35
C SER A 86 22.00 15.82 -7.69
N GLN A 87 21.70 15.73 -8.98
CA GLN A 87 20.34 15.60 -9.49
C GLN A 87 19.64 14.40 -8.85
N TRP A 88 20.34 13.29 -8.67
CA TRP A 88 19.82 12.12 -7.96
C TRP A 88 19.45 12.40 -6.50
N ALA A 89 20.27 13.16 -5.77
CA ALA A 89 19.97 13.53 -4.39
C ALA A 89 18.77 14.49 -4.28
N ALA A 90 18.47 15.27 -5.32
CA ALA A 90 17.26 16.08 -5.39
C ALA A 90 16.01 15.20 -5.63
N ILE A 91 16.13 14.17 -6.46
CA ILE A 91 15.05 13.21 -6.74
C ILE A 91 14.64 12.42 -5.50
N LEU A 92 15.60 11.94 -4.70
CA LEU A 92 15.33 11.19 -3.48
C LEU A 92 14.55 11.99 -2.42
N LYS A 93 14.46 13.31 -2.56
CA LYS A 93 13.71 14.21 -1.67
C LYS A 93 12.30 14.54 -2.15
N LEU A 94 11.90 14.02 -3.32
CA LEU A 94 10.55 14.23 -3.86
C LEU A 94 9.50 13.40 -3.11
N SER A 95 8.22 13.80 -3.20
CA SER A 95 7.10 13.02 -2.66
C SER A 95 6.92 11.69 -3.42
N THR A 96 6.22 10.75 -2.80
CA THR A 96 5.99 9.39 -3.32
C THR A 96 5.44 9.38 -4.74
N GLU A 97 4.54 10.30 -5.10
CA GLU A 97 3.97 10.41 -6.46
C GLU A 97 5.05 10.65 -7.53
N PHE A 98 5.99 11.57 -7.28
CA PHE A 98 7.09 11.83 -8.22
C PHE A 98 8.16 10.75 -8.15
N GLN A 99 8.35 10.09 -7.00
CA GLN A 99 9.22 8.92 -6.91
C GLN A 99 8.68 7.77 -7.77
N GLU A 100 7.38 7.53 -7.80
CA GLU A 100 6.76 6.52 -8.68
C GLU A 100 6.98 6.84 -10.17
N LYS A 101 6.88 8.11 -10.57
CA LYS A 101 7.25 8.55 -11.93
C LYS A 101 8.71 8.24 -12.26
N VAL A 102 9.63 8.45 -11.32
CA VAL A 102 11.05 8.08 -11.48
C VAL A 102 11.22 6.56 -11.56
N MET A 103 10.54 5.78 -10.72
CA MET A 103 10.60 4.31 -10.78
C MET A 103 10.09 3.78 -12.13
N ALA A 104 9.04 4.40 -12.68
CA ALA A 104 8.53 4.06 -14.00
C ALA A 104 9.56 4.32 -15.12
N LEU A 105 10.36 5.39 -15.01
CA LEU A 105 11.43 5.71 -15.98
C LEU A 105 12.48 4.60 -16.09
N TYR A 106 12.83 3.95 -14.98
CA TYR A 106 13.81 2.85 -14.94
C TYR A 106 13.20 1.45 -15.14
N SER A 107 11.89 1.35 -15.35
CA SER A 107 11.19 0.06 -15.47
C SER A 107 11.44 -0.66 -16.81
N GLN A 108 11.80 0.09 -17.85
CA GLN A 108 12.28 -0.46 -19.11
C GLN A 108 13.75 -0.84 -18.91
N GLU A 109 14.15 -2.10 -19.09
CA GLU A 109 15.50 -2.63 -18.80
C GLU A 109 16.65 -2.04 -19.66
N LEU A 110 16.56 -0.76 -20.06
CA LEU A 110 17.51 -0.06 -20.92
C LEU A 110 18.75 0.41 -20.16
N PHE A 111 18.57 0.91 -18.92
CA PHE A 111 19.66 1.35 -18.04
C PHE A 111 19.32 1.07 -16.56
N PRO A 112 20.15 0.35 -15.79
CA PRO A 112 19.84 -0.01 -14.41
C PRO A 112 19.82 1.19 -13.45
N MET A 113 18.79 1.25 -12.60
CA MET A 113 18.62 2.30 -11.58
C MET A 113 19.75 2.29 -10.54
N GLU A 114 20.26 1.11 -10.20
CA GLU A 114 21.36 0.93 -9.27
C GLU A 114 22.65 1.56 -9.82
N VAL A 115 22.91 1.39 -11.12
CA VAL A 115 24.05 2.04 -11.79
C VAL A 115 23.88 3.55 -11.76
N ARG A 116 22.67 4.06 -12.05
CA ARG A 116 22.33 5.48 -11.93
C ARG A 116 22.59 6.02 -10.52
N GLN A 117 22.24 5.28 -9.47
CA GLN A 117 22.37 5.69 -8.07
C GLN A 117 23.84 5.71 -7.62
N TYR A 118 24.57 4.62 -7.80
CA TYR A 118 25.93 4.48 -7.28
C TYR A 118 26.95 5.28 -8.09
N LEU A 119 26.67 5.55 -9.37
CA LEU A 119 27.53 6.37 -10.24
C LEU A 119 26.93 7.76 -10.52
N ALA A 120 25.98 8.22 -9.70
CA ALA A 120 25.23 9.45 -9.95
C ALA A 120 26.11 10.67 -10.23
N SER A 121 27.10 10.92 -9.38
CA SER A 121 27.99 12.08 -9.51
C SER A 121 28.82 12.04 -10.79
N TRP A 122 29.30 10.86 -11.18
CA TRP A 122 30.07 10.69 -12.41
C TRP A 122 29.18 10.85 -13.63
N ILE A 123 28.04 10.15 -13.68
CA ILE A 123 27.10 10.20 -14.80
C ILE A 123 26.65 11.65 -15.04
N GLU A 124 26.28 12.39 -14.00
CA GLU A 124 25.80 13.76 -14.12
C GLU A 124 26.87 14.76 -14.60
N SER A 125 28.15 14.42 -14.43
CA SER A 125 29.28 15.26 -14.84
C SER A 125 29.70 15.12 -16.32
N GLN A 126 29.18 14.11 -17.03
CA GLN A 126 29.53 13.86 -18.43
C GLN A 126 28.60 14.59 -19.41
N ASP A 127 29.13 14.98 -20.58
CA ASP A 127 28.32 15.56 -21.67
C ASP A 127 27.71 14.48 -22.58
N TRP A 128 26.61 13.89 -22.11
CA TRP A 128 25.87 12.89 -22.88
C TRP A 128 25.21 13.44 -24.15
N LYS A 129 24.98 14.75 -24.25
CA LYS A 129 24.40 15.37 -25.45
C LYS A 129 25.39 15.36 -26.60
N GLN A 130 26.67 15.67 -26.31
CA GLN A 130 27.74 15.56 -27.29
C GLN A 130 28.07 14.11 -27.59
N ALA A 131 28.12 13.23 -26.57
CA ALA A 131 28.41 11.81 -26.75
C ALA A 131 27.37 11.09 -27.62
N ALA A 132 26.09 11.48 -27.56
CA ALA A 132 25.07 10.92 -28.46
C ALA A 132 25.36 11.19 -29.95
N ARG A 133 26.04 12.30 -30.28
CA ARG A 133 26.31 12.73 -31.66
C ARG A 133 27.68 12.33 -32.17
N ASP A 134 28.64 12.12 -31.27
CA ASP A 134 30.03 11.80 -31.58
C ASP A 134 30.37 10.37 -31.14
N LEU A 135 30.60 9.49 -32.12
CA LEU A 135 30.93 8.08 -31.90
C LEU A 135 32.24 7.89 -31.11
N SER A 136 33.22 8.78 -31.29
CA SER A 136 34.52 8.67 -30.59
C SER A 136 34.35 8.98 -29.10
N LEU A 137 33.61 10.05 -28.79
CA LEU A 137 33.27 10.42 -27.43
C LEU A 137 32.36 9.38 -26.77
N ALA A 138 31.37 8.84 -27.50
CA ALA A 138 30.51 7.76 -27.02
C ALA A 138 31.30 6.52 -26.60
N ASN A 139 32.28 6.12 -27.41
CA ASN A 139 33.17 4.99 -27.11
C ASN A 139 33.99 5.24 -25.85
N VAL A 140 34.58 6.43 -25.70
CA VAL A 140 35.35 6.80 -24.51
C VAL A 140 34.46 6.76 -23.27
N GLN A 141 33.25 7.32 -23.35
CA GLN A 141 32.32 7.34 -22.22
C GLN A 141 31.80 5.94 -21.85
N LEU A 142 31.59 5.06 -22.83
CA LEU A 142 31.26 3.66 -22.57
C LEU A 142 32.40 2.95 -21.82
N GLN A 143 33.65 3.12 -22.25
CA GLN A 143 34.79 2.50 -21.56
C GLN A 143 34.96 3.04 -20.14
N ASN A 144 34.82 4.36 -19.94
CA ASN A 144 34.87 4.98 -18.62
C ASN A 144 33.74 4.45 -17.72
N LEU A 145 32.53 4.27 -18.24
CA LEU A 145 31.42 3.69 -17.47
C LEU A 145 31.74 2.25 -17.03
N LEU A 146 32.30 1.43 -17.92
CA LEU A 146 32.70 0.05 -17.59
C LEU A 146 33.80 0.03 -16.51
N GLU A 147 34.76 0.96 -16.56
CA GLU A 147 35.78 1.11 -15.54
C GLU A 147 35.18 1.54 -14.19
N HIS A 148 34.25 2.49 -14.19
CA HIS A 148 33.55 2.90 -12.98
C HIS A 148 32.72 1.76 -12.36
N LEU A 149 32.13 0.89 -13.18
CA LEU A 149 31.47 -0.33 -12.70
C LEU A 149 32.46 -1.30 -12.03
N ASP A 150 33.67 -1.46 -12.56
CA ASP A 150 34.72 -2.29 -11.96
C ASP A 150 35.22 -1.73 -10.62
N ILE A 151 35.36 -0.40 -10.54
CA ILE A 151 35.73 0.29 -9.30
C ILE A 151 34.67 0.07 -8.22
N GLN A 152 33.37 0.20 -8.55
CA GLN A 152 32.29 -0.06 -7.59
C GLN A 152 32.19 -1.54 -7.21
N TYR A 153 32.35 -2.45 -8.17
CA TYR A 153 32.42 -3.88 -7.90
C TYR A 153 33.51 -4.22 -6.88
N SER A 154 34.69 -3.61 -7.02
CA SER A 154 35.82 -3.79 -6.10
C SER A 154 35.51 -3.27 -4.69
N ARG A 155 34.72 -2.20 -4.55
CA ARG A 155 34.26 -1.69 -3.24
C ARG A 155 33.26 -2.64 -2.59
N PHE A 156 32.27 -3.12 -3.34
CA PHE A 156 31.31 -4.11 -2.82
C PHE A 156 31.99 -5.43 -2.42
N ALA A 157 33.08 -5.81 -3.11
CA ALA A 157 33.92 -6.95 -2.73
C ALA A 157 34.61 -6.75 -1.37
N GLN A 158 35.08 -5.53 -1.08
CA GLN A 158 35.68 -5.19 0.22
C GLN A 158 34.63 -5.16 1.34
N GLU A 159 33.43 -4.67 1.05
CA GLU A 159 32.31 -4.56 2.01
C GLU A 159 31.52 -5.87 2.20
N GLN A 160 31.89 -6.95 1.49
CA GLN A 160 31.20 -8.24 1.48
C GLN A 160 29.72 -8.19 1.05
N GLU A 161 29.33 -7.20 0.23
CA GLU A 161 27.97 -7.09 -0.32
C GLU A 161 27.76 -7.99 -1.55
N ILE A 162 27.56 -9.29 -1.32
CA ILE A 162 27.47 -10.32 -2.37
C ILE A 162 26.37 -10.02 -3.42
N LEU A 163 25.23 -9.47 -2.99
CA LEU A 163 24.12 -9.14 -3.89
C LEU A 163 24.51 -8.03 -4.87
N GLN A 164 25.10 -6.94 -4.40
CA GLN A 164 25.50 -5.83 -5.25
C GLN A 164 26.67 -6.22 -6.17
N GLN A 165 27.58 -7.06 -5.71
CA GLN A 165 28.63 -7.63 -6.56
C GLN A 165 28.04 -8.40 -7.76
N ARG A 166 27.07 -9.29 -7.51
CA ARG A 166 26.40 -10.05 -8.58
C ARG A 166 25.68 -9.12 -9.56
N ASN A 167 24.97 -8.12 -9.05
CA ASN A 167 24.19 -7.18 -9.87
C ASN A 167 25.10 -6.32 -10.76
N PHE A 168 26.13 -5.70 -10.20
CA PHE A 168 27.06 -4.85 -10.97
C PHE A 168 27.87 -5.64 -12.01
N ARG A 169 28.24 -6.89 -11.69
CA ARG A 169 28.86 -7.79 -12.67
C ARG A 169 27.92 -8.09 -13.84
N ARG A 170 26.64 -8.38 -13.55
CA ARG A 170 25.62 -8.62 -14.57
C ARG A 170 25.39 -7.36 -15.42
N PHE A 171 25.23 -6.20 -14.80
CA PHE A 171 25.02 -4.94 -15.51
C PHE A 171 26.17 -4.59 -16.44
N LYS A 172 27.42 -4.82 -16.01
CA LYS A 172 28.59 -4.65 -16.87
C LYS A 172 28.50 -5.53 -18.13
N CYS A 173 28.20 -6.82 -17.96
CA CYS A 173 28.03 -7.74 -19.09
C CYS A 173 26.88 -7.31 -20.01
N ASP A 174 25.74 -6.91 -19.45
CA ASP A 174 24.55 -6.52 -20.21
C ASP A 174 24.77 -5.23 -21.01
N ILE A 175 25.38 -4.20 -20.38
CA ILE A 175 25.72 -2.93 -21.04
C ILE A 175 26.74 -3.15 -22.15
N GLN A 176 27.76 -3.97 -21.89
CA GLN A 176 28.78 -4.29 -22.89
C GLN A 176 28.17 -5.05 -24.07
N ALA A 177 27.36 -6.08 -23.82
CA ALA A 177 26.73 -6.87 -24.89
C ALA A 177 25.78 -6.03 -25.76
N ARG A 178 25.00 -5.13 -25.17
CA ARG A 178 23.99 -4.34 -25.90
C ARG A 178 24.55 -3.13 -26.63
N TYR A 179 25.56 -2.46 -26.09
CA TYR A 179 25.97 -1.13 -26.56
C TYR A 179 27.40 -1.04 -27.09
N GLN A 180 28.19 -2.13 -27.04
CA GLN A 180 29.56 -2.11 -27.57
C GLN A 180 29.62 -1.87 -29.09
N ALA A 181 28.61 -2.33 -29.84
CA ALA A 181 28.53 -2.08 -31.29
C ALA A 181 28.07 -0.65 -31.61
N HIS A 182 27.18 -0.08 -30.78
CA HIS A 182 26.55 1.22 -31.00
C HIS A 182 26.49 2.03 -29.68
N PRO A 183 27.62 2.59 -29.21
CA PRO A 183 27.71 3.28 -27.93
C PRO A 183 26.92 4.61 -27.89
N GLN A 184 26.62 5.19 -29.05
CA GLN A 184 25.79 6.39 -29.16
C GLN A 184 24.38 6.16 -28.63
N ASN A 185 23.82 4.96 -28.82
CA ASN A 185 22.48 4.61 -28.31
C ASN A 185 22.44 4.64 -26.79
N LEU A 186 23.52 4.19 -26.12
CA LEU A 186 23.62 4.29 -24.66
C LEU A 186 23.70 5.75 -24.20
N ALA A 187 24.49 6.58 -24.91
CA ALA A 187 24.59 7.99 -24.60
C ALA A 187 23.25 8.73 -24.80
N GLU A 188 22.45 8.34 -25.80
CA GLU A 188 21.09 8.84 -26.00
C GLU A 188 20.17 8.44 -24.86
N ILE A 189 20.19 7.17 -24.44
CA ILE A 189 19.39 6.68 -23.31
C ILE A 189 19.73 7.44 -22.03
N ILE A 190 21.01 7.57 -21.69
CA ILE A 190 21.43 8.28 -20.47
C ILE A 190 21.07 9.77 -20.55
N ARG A 191 21.25 10.40 -21.71
CA ARG A 191 20.83 11.79 -21.96
C ARG A 191 19.34 11.97 -21.71
N ASP A 192 18.52 11.09 -22.28
CA ASP A 192 17.05 11.21 -22.23
C ASP A 192 16.55 10.95 -20.82
N ILE A 193 17.09 9.94 -20.13
CA ILE A 193 16.81 9.68 -18.71
C ILE A 193 17.11 10.91 -17.85
N LEU A 194 18.31 11.51 -17.99
CA LEU A 194 18.68 12.71 -17.24
C LEU A 194 17.81 13.91 -17.58
N LEU A 195 17.25 13.98 -18.79
CA LEU A 195 16.35 15.04 -19.23
C LEU A 195 14.94 14.84 -18.63
N TYR A 196 14.41 13.63 -18.66
CA TYR A 196 13.13 13.30 -18.02
C TYR A 196 13.18 13.49 -16.51
N GLU A 197 14.27 13.09 -15.85
CA GLU A 197 14.50 13.39 -14.44
C GLU A 197 14.44 14.91 -14.14
N LYS A 198 15.03 15.74 -15.01
CA LYS A 198 14.96 17.21 -14.86
C LYS A 198 13.54 17.74 -15.07
N GLN A 199 12.77 17.16 -15.98
CA GLN A 199 11.37 17.51 -16.20
C GLN A 199 10.52 17.18 -14.96
N ILE A 200 10.70 15.99 -14.38
CA ILE A 200 10.03 15.59 -13.13
C ILE A 200 10.39 16.56 -11.99
N LEU A 201 11.67 16.96 -11.88
CA LEU A 201 12.09 17.95 -10.89
C LEU A 201 11.49 19.35 -11.14
N SER A 202 11.32 19.78 -12.38
CA SER A 202 10.63 21.04 -12.68
C SER A 202 9.14 20.97 -12.37
N GLU A 203 8.46 19.88 -12.75
CA GLU A 203 7.04 19.65 -12.40
C GLU A 203 6.84 19.70 -10.89
N ALA A 204 7.69 19.02 -10.12
CA ALA A 204 7.62 19.02 -8.67
C ALA A 204 7.82 20.43 -8.07
N ARG A 205 8.70 21.24 -8.65
CA ARG A 205 8.92 22.63 -8.23
C ARG A 205 7.74 23.54 -8.59
N GLU A 206 7.11 23.33 -9.74
CA GLU A 206 5.93 24.09 -10.16
C GLU A 206 4.74 23.79 -9.26
N VAL A 207 4.51 22.52 -8.91
CA VAL A 207 3.48 22.10 -7.95
C VAL A 207 3.75 22.69 -6.56
N GLN A 208 5.01 22.71 -6.11
CA GLN A 208 5.42 23.36 -4.85
C GLN A 208 5.30 24.90 -4.87
N SER A 209 5.36 25.52 -6.04
CA SER A 209 5.30 26.99 -6.16
C SER A 209 3.85 27.50 -6.29
N GLN A 210 2.96 26.71 -6.89
CA GLN A 210 1.53 27.02 -6.99
C GLN A 210 0.78 26.70 -5.70
N ALA A 211 1.25 25.72 -4.91
CA ALA A 211 0.76 25.48 -3.56
C ALA A 211 1.67 26.18 -2.55
N GLY A 212 1.25 27.34 -2.02
CA GLY A 212 1.89 27.99 -0.86
C GLY A 212 1.75 27.19 0.44
N GLN A 213 2.06 25.89 0.44
CA GLN A 213 2.06 25.01 1.60
C GLN A 213 3.38 24.22 1.65
N PRO A 214 3.96 24.03 2.85
CA PRO A 214 5.20 23.28 2.99
C PRO A 214 5.01 21.84 2.50
N ALA A 215 6.10 21.29 1.95
CA ALA A 215 6.22 19.93 1.43
C ALA A 215 5.35 18.91 2.17
N GLN A 216 4.62 18.08 1.41
CA GLN A 216 3.97 16.86 1.89
C GLN A 216 5.02 15.88 2.45
N VAL A 217 5.53 16.18 3.64
CA VAL A 217 5.90 15.17 4.61
C VAL A 217 4.57 14.53 5.03
N SER A 218 4.55 13.19 5.12
CA SER A 218 3.46 12.38 5.71
C SER A 218 2.55 13.23 6.59
N ILE A 219 1.28 13.38 6.20
CA ILE A 219 0.28 14.15 6.95
C ILE A 219 0.05 13.40 8.27
N VAL A 220 0.96 13.60 9.22
CA VAL A 220 0.68 13.36 10.63
C VAL A 220 -0.39 14.39 10.94
N THR A 221 -1.64 13.94 10.99
CA THR A 221 -2.76 14.82 11.31
C THR A 221 -2.45 15.51 12.64
N GLY A 222 -2.94 16.75 12.84
CA GLY A 222 -2.72 17.44 14.12
C GLY A 222 -3.16 16.59 15.33
N ARG A 223 -4.10 15.65 15.13
CA ARG A 223 -4.51 14.67 16.14
C ARG A 223 -3.41 13.64 16.47
N GLN A 224 -2.71 13.10 15.48
CA GLN A 224 -1.64 12.13 15.70
C GLN A 224 -0.45 12.73 16.47
N GLN A 225 -0.09 13.99 16.18
CA GLN A 225 0.93 14.72 16.95
C GLN A 225 0.49 14.95 18.41
N GLU A 226 -0.79 15.29 18.60
CA GLU A 226 -1.37 15.47 19.94
C GLU A 226 -1.39 14.16 20.73
N ILE A 227 -1.70 13.03 20.09
CA ILE A 227 -1.63 11.71 20.73
C ILE A 227 -0.20 11.40 21.15
N GLU A 228 0.78 11.57 20.26
CA GLU A 228 2.18 11.31 20.57
C GLU A 228 2.66 12.17 21.75
N LYS A 229 2.32 13.46 21.76
CA LYS A 229 2.59 14.36 22.87
C LYS A 229 1.97 13.88 24.18
N ARG A 230 0.70 13.47 24.18
CA ARG A 230 -0.01 12.97 25.37
C ARG A 230 0.54 11.65 25.87
N VAL A 231 0.93 10.74 24.98
CA VAL A 231 1.58 9.47 25.33
C VAL A 231 2.91 9.73 26.04
N ASN A 232 3.70 10.68 25.52
CA ASN A 232 4.98 11.06 26.13
C ASN A 232 4.77 11.76 27.48
N GLU A 233 3.82 12.69 27.56
CA GLU A 233 3.44 13.37 28.82
C GLU A 233 2.97 12.37 29.88
N LEU A 234 2.17 11.37 29.49
CA LEU A 234 1.74 10.29 30.39
C LEU A 234 2.95 9.51 30.90
N ALA A 235 3.87 9.11 30.03
CA ALA A 235 5.06 8.34 30.41
C ALA A 235 5.94 9.11 31.41
N GLU A 236 6.19 10.39 31.17
CA GLU A 236 6.98 11.25 32.06
C GLU A 236 6.31 11.41 33.43
N ARG A 237 4.99 11.67 33.46
CA ARG A 237 4.26 11.85 34.72
C ARG A 237 4.15 10.54 35.52
N VAL A 238 3.96 9.40 34.87
CA VAL A 238 3.97 8.09 35.55
C VAL A 238 5.33 7.82 36.19
N GLN A 239 6.42 8.11 35.47
CA GLN A 239 7.76 7.97 36.03
C GLN A 239 8.01 8.93 37.21
N SER A 240 7.51 10.17 37.13
CA SER A 240 7.60 11.13 38.24
C SER A 240 6.88 10.61 39.50
N VAL A 241 5.67 10.05 39.35
CA VAL A 241 4.92 9.49 40.49
C VAL A 241 5.60 8.25 41.06
N ASP A 242 6.18 7.39 40.22
CA ASP A 242 6.97 6.24 40.70
C ASP A 242 8.17 6.69 41.57
N CYS A 243 8.84 7.78 41.19
CA CYS A 243 9.91 8.37 42.00
C CYS A 243 9.39 8.96 43.33
N GLU A 244 8.28 9.72 43.31
CA GLU A 244 7.68 10.26 44.54
C GLU A 244 7.18 9.14 45.47
N LEU A 245 6.68 8.03 44.92
CA LEU A 245 6.27 6.86 45.70
C LEU A 245 7.47 6.21 46.43
N LYS A 246 8.60 6.03 45.75
CA LYS A 246 9.83 5.52 46.39
C LYS A 246 10.31 6.44 47.50
N PHE A 247 10.26 7.76 47.27
CA PHE A 247 10.57 8.74 48.32
C PHE A 247 9.60 8.64 49.50
N LEU A 248 8.30 8.42 49.25
CA LEU A 248 7.30 8.22 50.28
C LEU A 248 7.55 6.92 51.08
N GLU A 249 7.96 5.84 50.41
CA GLU A 249 8.40 4.59 51.05
C GLU A 249 9.59 4.84 52.00
N ASP A 250 10.64 5.52 51.52
CA ASP A 250 11.83 5.86 52.33
C ASP A 250 11.48 6.74 53.53
N LEU A 251 10.59 7.72 53.35
CA LEU A 251 10.11 8.59 54.42
C LEU A 251 9.35 7.80 55.48
N GLN A 252 8.51 6.86 55.05
CA GLN A 252 7.75 5.99 55.93
C GLN A 252 8.64 5.01 56.69
N GLU A 253 9.66 4.44 56.06
CA GLU A 253 10.66 3.60 56.73
C GLU A 253 11.49 4.39 57.75
N THR A 254 11.87 5.62 57.40
CA THR A 254 12.56 6.54 58.33
C THR A 254 11.69 6.86 59.54
N PHE A 255 10.38 7.09 59.34
CA PHE A 255 9.45 7.28 60.44
C PHE A 255 9.34 6.03 61.31
N ASP A 256 9.13 4.86 60.72
CA ASP A 256 8.99 3.58 61.44
C ASP A 256 10.22 3.30 62.31
N PHE A 257 11.43 3.50 61.77
CA PHE A 257 12.68 3.36 62.51
C PHE A 257 12.78 4.34 63.69
N LYS A 258 12.48 5.63 63.46
CA LYS A 258 12.52 6.64 64.53
C LYS A 258 11.46 6.40 65.60
N TYR A 259 10.28 5.93 65.22
CA TYR A 259 9.17 5.62 66.12
C TYR A 259 9.51 4.42 67.02
N LYS A 260 10.02 3.32 66.46
CA LYS A 260 10.47 2.14 67.22
C LYS A 260 11.58 2.51 68.23
N ASN A 261 12.54 3.33 67.82
CA ASN A 261 13.59 3.81 68.72
C ASN A 261 13.04 4.70 69.85
N PHE A 262 12.09 5.58 69.53
CA PHE A 262 11.40 6.40 70.53
C PHE A 262 10.64 5.53 71.53
N GLU A 263 9.94 4.50 71.06
CA GLU A 263 9.18 3.59 71.93
C GLU A 263 10.09 2.84 72.92
N ILE A 264 11.25 2.33 72.46
CA ILE A 264 12.25 1.67 73.32
C ILE A 264 12.80 2.65 74.38
N MET A 265 13.11 3.88 73.99
CA MET A 265 13.62 4.91 74.90
C MET A 265 12.56 5.36 75.92
N ALA A 266 11.32 5.55 75.49
CA ALA A 266 10.21 5.94 76.36
C ALA A 266 9.90 4.86 77.42
N ARG A 267 10.07 3.58 77.08
CA ARG A 267 9.94 2.47 78.03
C ARG A 267 11.12 2.37 79.01
N SER A 268 12.34 2.68 78.54
CA SER A 268 13.57 2.54 79.33
C SER A 268 13.86 3.73 80.25
N HIS A 269 13.50 4.96 79.85
CA HIS A 269 13.83 6.21 80.58
C HIS A 269 12.66 7.23 80.54
N PRO A 270 11.62 7.07 81.38
CA PRO A 270 10.37 7.85 81.28
C PRO A 270 10.51 9.36 81.56
N ASP A 271 11.47 9.77 82.39
CA ASP A 271 11.65 11.15 82.85
C ASP A 271 12.65 11.98 82.00
N ASP A 272 13.09 11.45 80.86
CA ASP A 272 14.04 12.14 79.98
C ASP A 272 13.37 13.37 79.31
N LYS A 273 13.88 14.56 79.63
CA LYS A 273 13.43 15.85 79.07
C LYS A 273 13.53 15.89 77.54
N HIS A 274 14.37 15.06 76.93
CA HIS A 274 14.50 14.95 75.48
C HIS A 274 13.35 14.19 74.80
N LEU A 275 12.51 13.45 75.54
CA LEU A 275 11.37 12.70 74.98
C LEU A 275 10.32 13.63 74.35
N LYS A 276 10.07 14.81 74.94
CA LYS A 276 9.12 15.78 74.39
C LYS A 276 9.58 16.28 73.02
N LYS A 277 10.86 16.64 72.89
CA LYS A 277 11.46 17.08 71.62
C LYS A 277 11.40 15.98 70.55
N LYS A 278 11.71 14.72 70.92
CA LYS A 278 11.61 13.58 70.00
C LYS A 278 10.16 13.29 69.55
N ARG A 279 9.18 13.49 70.44
CA ARG A 279 7.75 13.39 70.09
C ARG A 279 7.35 14.48 69.08
N ASP A 280 7.78 15.71 69.28
CA ASP A 280 7.50 16.82 68.36
C ASP A 280 8.14 16.58 66.97
N GLU A 281 9.38 16.04 66.95
CA GLU A 281 10.06 15.62 65.72
C GLU A 281 9.31 14.50 64.97
N LEU A 282 8.78 13.50 65.70
CA LEU A 282 7.95 12.44 65.12
C LEU A 282 6.62 12.97 64.57
N GLN A 283 5.96 13.89 65.29
CA GLN A 283 4.72 14.50 64.81
C GLN A 283 4.94 15.31 63.53
N SER A 284 6.05 16.05 63.45
CA SER A 284 6.44 16.77 62.23
C SER A 284 6.63 15.82 61.06
N LEU A 285 7.30 14.68 61.29
CA LEU A 285 7.55 13.67 60.26
C LEU A 285 6.25 12.98 59.81
N LEU A 286 5.32 12.71 60.73
CA LEU A 286 4.01 12.16 60.40
C LEU A 286 3.16 13.14 59.57
N ASN A 287 3.18 14.43 59.92
CA ASN A 287 2.49 15.47 59.15
C ASN A 287 3.07 15.60 57.73
N GLU A 288 4.40 15.49 57.59
CA GLU A 288 5.04 15.49 56.28
C GLU A 288 4.66 14.26 55.45
N LEU A 289 4.55 13.08 56.09
CA LEU A 289 4.11 11.85 55.47
C LEU A 289 2.65 11.95 55.00
N ASP A 290 1.74 12.50 55.80
CA ASP A 290 0.35 12.77 55.39
C ASP A 290 0.26 13.74 54.20
N ARG A 291 1.00 14.85 54.26
CA ARG A 291 1.10 15.80 53.14
C ARG A 291 1.56 15.09 51.86
N LYS A 292 2.61 14.27 51.96
CA LYS A 292 3.16 13.55 50.80
C LYS A 292 2.21 12.49 50.25
N ARG A 293 1.48 11.76 51.11
CA ARG A 293 0.43 10.82 50.67
C ARG A 293 -0.67 11.52 49.87
N LYS A 294 -1.12 12.69 50.32
CA LYS A 294 -2.12 13.52 49.62
C LYS A 294 -1.60 14.02 48.28
N GLU A 295 -0.37 14.54 48.24
CA GLU A 295 0.27 15.01 47.00
C GLU A 295 0.36 13.90 45.95
N VAL A 296 0.81 12.70 46.33
CA VAL A 296 0.90 11.54 45.42
C VAL A 296 -0.49 11.13 44.91
N LEU A 297 -1.50 11.08 45.79
CA LEU A 297 -2.87 10.76 45.39
C LEU A 297 -3.45 11.78 44.41
N ASP A 298 -3.21 13.07 44.61
CA ASP A 298 -3.71 14.12 43.73
C ASP A 298 -3.03 14.06 42.34
N GLN A 299 -1.72 13.78 42.30
CA GLN A 299 -1.00 13.54 41.04
C GLN A 299 -1.55 12.33 40.29
N ILE A 300 -1.84 11.25 41.01
CA ILE A 300 -2.44 10.03 40.45
C ILE A 300 -3.86 10.31 39.90
N LYS A 301 -4.69 11.08 40.62
CA LYS A 301 -6.02 11.48 40.13
C LYS A 301 -5.92 12.29 38.84
N GLY A 302 -4.97 13.22 38.74
CA GLY A 302 -4.69 13.97 37.51
C GLY A 302 -4.21 13.08 36.36
N LEU A 303 -3.36 12.08 36.66
CA LEU A 303 -2.90 11.07 35.69
C LEU A 303 -4.05 10.25 35.13
N LEU A 304 -5.01 9.81 35.96
CA LEU A 304 -6.18 9.08 35.47
C LEU A 304 -7.04 9.91 34.52
N GLY A 305 -7.19 11.22 34.77
CA GLY A 305 -7.86 12.12 33.83
C GLY A 305 -7.15 12.23 32.47
N LEU A 306 -5.81 12.23 32.47
CA LEU A 306 -5.04 12.15 31.23
C LEU A 306 -5.25 10.81 30.52
N CYS A 307 -5.23 9.70 31.26
CA CYS A 307 -5.47 8.36 30.71
C CYS A 307 -6.83 8.25 30.01
N GLU A 308 -7.89 8.80 30.60
CA GLU A 308 -9.24 8.81 30.01
C GLU A 308 -9.26 9.50 28.66
N THR A 309 -8.79 10.75 28.64
CA THR A 309 -8.77 11.52 27.39
C THR A 309 -7.90 10.82 26.34
N LEU A 310 -6.73 10.30 26.72
CA LEU A 310 -5.85 9.59 25.78
C LEU A 310 -6.53 8.34 25.19
N VAL A 311 -7.26 7.56 26.01
CA VAL A 311 -8.00 6.39 25.52
C VAL A 311 -9.08 6.80 24.51
N GLU A 312 -9.79 7.91 24.74
CA GLU A 312 -10.77 8.45 23.77
C GLU A 312 -10.10 8.83 22.44
N PHE A 313 -8.96 9.53 22.47
CA PHE A 313 -8.21 9.88 21.27
C PHE A 313 -7.71 8.64 20.51
N LEU A 314 -7.20 7.64 21.22
CA LEU A 314 -6.75 6.38 20.61
C LEU A 314 -7.90 5.60 19.98
N GLN A 315 -9.10 5.65 20.57
CA GLN A 315 -10.29 5.03 19.98
C GLN A 315 -10.70 5.70 18.68
N GLN A 316 -10.67 7.04 18.62
CA GLN A 316 -10.99 7.77 17.40
C GLN A 316 -10.03 7.43 16.26
N GLU A 317 -8.72 7.42 16.51
CA GLU A 317 -7.75 7.01 15.48
C GLU A 317 -7.91 5.55 15.08
N LEU A 318 -8.29 4.66 16.00
CA LEU A 318 -8.56 3.26 15.68
C LEU A 318 -9.80 3.12 14.79
N ASP A 319 -10.88 3.85 15.09
CA ASP A 319 -12.10 3.86 14.29
C ASP A 319 -11.85 4.44 12.89
N GLU A 320 -11.02 5.48 12.77
CA GLU A 320 -10.56 6.00 11.47
C GLU A 320 -9.69 4.99 10.72
N TRP A 321 -8.80 4.26 11.41
CA TRP A 321 -8.02 3.19 10.79
C TRP A 321 -8.91 2.05 10.30
N LEU A 322 -9.93 1.65 11.06
CA LEU A 322 -10.91 0.64 10.65
C LEU A 322 -11.67 1.09 9.39
N LEU A 323 -12.04 2.38 9.30
CA LEU A 323 -12.66 2.94 8.09
C LEU A 323 -11.70 2.90 6.89
N LYS A 324 -10.43 3.28 7.08
CA LYS A 324 -9.42 3.19 6.01
C LYS A 324 -9.20 1.75 5.55
N GLN A 325 -9.10 0.78 6.47
CA GLN A 325 -9.00 -0.64 6.13
C GLN A 325 -10.22 -1.14 5.36
N LYS A 326 -11.42 -0.71 5.75
CA LYS A 326 -12.68 -1.03 5.05
C LYS A 326 -12.66 -0.56 3.59
N LEU A 327 -12.17 0.67 3.35
CA LEU A 327 -12.05 1.24 2.02
C LEU A 327 -10.88 0.63 1.21
N GLU A 328 -9.75 0.34 1.86
CA GLU A 328 -8.63 -0.39 1.25
C GLU A 328 -9.09 -1.77 0.73
N CYS A 329 -9.97 -2.46 1.47
CA CYS A 329 -10.52 -3.75 1.05
C CYS A 329 -11.28 -3.68 -0.27
N ILE A 330 -11.79 -2.52 -0.68
CA ILE A 330 -12.45 -2.30 -1.98
C ILE A 330 -11.59 -1.53 -2.98
N GLY A 331 -10.32 -1.26 -2.64
CA GLY A 331 -9.31 -0.72 -3.54
C GLY A 331 -8.95 0.75 -3.35
N ALA A 332 -9.39 1.40 -2.26
CA ALA A 332 -8.98 2.78 -1.99
C ALA A 332 -7.46 2.87 -1.73
N PRO A 333 -6.76 3.87 -2.29
CA PRO A 333 -5.32 4.07 -2.07
C PRO A 333 -5.05 4.73 -0.70
N THR A 334 -5.31 4.00 0.38
CA THR A 334 -5.15 4.50 1.76
C THR A 334 -3.99 3.81 2.47
N GLU A 335 -3.20 4.56 3.24
CA GLU A 335 -2.20 3.96 4.13
C GLU A 335 -2.85 3.38 5.39
N THR A 336 -2.78 2.06 5.56
CA THR A 336 -3.37 1.31 6.68
C THR A 336 -2.32 0.71 7.61
N SER A 337 -1.13 1.31 7.66
CA SER A 337 -0.04 0.88 8.54
C SER A 337 -0.42 1.03 10.02
N LEU A 338 -0.38 -0.09 10.75
CA LEU A 338 -0.65 -0.12 12.20
C LEU A 338 0.54 0.31 13.08
N LYS A 339 1.70 0.65 12.49
CA LYS A 339 2.94 0.88 13.26
C LYS A 339 2.81 1.98 14.32
N ASN A 340 2.22 3.12 13.97
CA ASN A 340 2.06 4.26 14.88
C ASN A 340 1.06 3.93 16.00
N LEU A 341 -0.12 3.41 15.63
CA LEU A 341 -1.15 2.97 16.57
C LEU A 341 -0.62 1.91 17.55
N GLN A 342 0.11 0.92 17.04
CA GLN A 342 0.75 -0.09 17.88
C GLN A 342 1.73 0.53 18.86
N GLY A 343 2.54 1.49 18.41
CA GLY A 343 3.47 2.24 19.27
C GLY A 343 2.76 2.98 20.40
N TRP A 344 1.74 3.79 20.08
CA TRP A 344 0.98 4.56 21.07
C TRP A 344 0.20 3.65 22.04
N VAL A 345 -0.48 2.63 21.54
CA VAL A 345 -1.27 1.69 22.35
C VAL A 345 -0.35 0.86 23.25
N THR A 346 0.79 0.37 22.74
CA THR A 346 1.76 -0.37 23.55
C THR A 346 2.32 0.52 24.66
N LYS A 347 2.73 1.75 24.34
CA LYS A 347 3.30 2.66 25.35
C LYS A 347 2.28 3.05 26.42
N THR A 348 1.03 3.30 26.01
CA THR A 348 -0.08 3.58 26.93
C THR A 348 -0.36 2.38 27.84
N ALA A 349 -0.38 1.17 27.29
CA ALA A 349 -0.55 -0.05 28.08
C ALA A 349 0.59 -0.26 29.09
N GLU A 350 1.84 -0.02 28.70
CA GLU A 350 2.99 -0.04 29.63
C GLU A 350 2.78 0.92 30.80
N CYS A 351 2.39 2.16 30.52
CA CYS A 351 2.10 3.17 31.53
C CYS A 351 0.94 2.75 32.45
N PHE A 352 -0.11 2.13 31.90
CA PHE A 352 -1.25 1.66 32.70
C PHE A 352 -0.85 0.51 33.63
N PHE A 353 -0.05 -0.45 33.16
CA PHE A 353 0.46 -1.52 34.02
C PHE A 353 1.45 -0.99 35.06
N GLN A 354 2.27 0.01 34.73
CA GLN A 354 3.11 0.69 35.72
C GLN A 354 2.28 1.39 36.79
N LEU A 355 1.23 2.14 36.39
CA LEU A 355 0.29 2.74 37.32
C LEU A 355 -0.39 1.69 38.21
N HIS A 356 -0.80 0.56 37.65
CA HIS A 356 -1.40 -0.53 38.42
C HIS A 356 -0.46 -1.05 39.52
N ARG A 357 0.85 -1.15 39.24
CA ARG A 357 1.88 -1.52 40.25
C ARG A 357 2.07 -0.42 41.31
N ILE A 358 2.14 0.85 40.88
CA ILE A 358 2.23 2.01 41.79
C ILE A 358 1.04 2.00 42.76
N PHE A 359 -0.17 1.76 42.26
CA PHE A 359 -1.37 1.66 43.09
C PHE A 359 -1.31 0.51 44.09
N LYS A 360 -0.84 -0.67 43.67
CA LYS A 360 -0.70 -1.83 44.55
C LYS A 360 0.26 -1.54 45.70
N ASN A 361 1.42 -0.95 45.41
CA ASN A 361 2.38 -0.53 46.43
C ASN A 361 1.76 0.52 47.37
N LEU A 362 1.10 1.53 46.82
CA LEU A 362 0.44 2.60 47.60
C LEU A 362 -0.64 2.03 48.55
N ALA A 363 -1.40 1.03 48.10
CA ALA A 363 -2.42 0.35 48.91
C ALA A 363 -1.84 -0.54 50.02
N GLU A 364 -0.57 -0.96 49.90
CA GLU A 364 0.13 -1.73 50.94
C GLU A 364 0.72 -0.83 52.04
N LEU A 365 1.00 0.45 51.77
CA LEU A 365 1.59 1.37 52.75
C LEU A 365 0.80 1.51 54.07
N PRO A 366 -0.55 1.55 54.09
CA PRO A 366 -1.35 1.62 55.32
C PRO A 366 -1.21 0.39 56.21
N SER A 367 -0.82 -0.76 55.67
CA SER A 367 -0.60 -1.99 56.46
C SER A 367 0.56 -1.86 57.45
N ARG A 368 1.53 -0.99 57.14
CA ARG A 368 2.66 -0.69 58.01
C ARG A 368 2.31 0.45 58.98
N ILE A 369 1.86 1.59 58.45
CA ILE A 369 1.53 2.79 59.24
C ILE A 369 0.25 3.42 58.71
N SER A 370 -0.72 3.61 59.60
CA SER A 370 -1.96 4.31 59.28
C SER A 370 -2.51 5.07 60.50
N TYR A 371 -3.35 6.05 60.24
CA TYR A 371 -3.94 6.97 61.22
C TYR A 371 -5.40 7.28 60.87
N GLU A 372 -6.09 8.00 61.77
CA GLU A 372 -7.45 8.47 61.53
C GLU A 372 -7.44 9.53 60.41
N GLY A 373 -8.30 9.35 59.40
CA GLY A 373 -8.34 10.23 58.22
C GLY A 373 -7.25 9.97 57.17
N ASP A 374 -6.53 8.84 57.25
CA ASP A 374 -5.53 8.43 56.25
C ASP A 374 -6.16 8.23 54.86
N PRO A 375 -5.81 9.05 53.85
CA PRO A 375 -6.47 9.02 52.55
C PRO A 375 -6.19 7.72 51.78
N LEU A 376 -5.11 7.00 52.12
CA LEU A 376 -4.76 5.74 51.48
C LEU A 376 -5.69 4.56 51.86
N LYS A 377 -6.56 4.71 52.88
CA LYS A 377 -7.55 3.68 53.22
C LYS A 377 -8.80 3.73 52.35
N ILE A 378 -9.15 4.91 51.83
CA ILE A 378 -10.45 5.18 51.19
C ILE A 378 -10.31 5.34 49.68
N ASP A 379 -9.32 6.11 49.22
CA ASP A 379 -9.20 6.49 47.81
C ASP A 379 -8.65 5.39 46.88
N PRO A 380 -7.60 4.61 47.25
CA PRO A 380 -6.96 3.68 46.32
C PRO A 380 -7.86 2.61 45.68
N PRO A 381 -8.79 1.95 46.40
CA PRO A 381 -9.66 0.94 45.79
C PRO A 381 -10.49 1.46 44.60
N ASN A 382 -11.06 2.66 44.74
CA ASN A 382 -11.87 3.29 43.69
C ASN A 382 -11.01 3.68 42.47
N LEU A 383 -9.80 4.17 42.72
CA LEU A 383 -8.87 4.57 41.65
C LEU A 383 -8.34 3.35 40.87
N ILE A 384 -8.09 2.22 41.54
CA ILE A 384 -7.72 0.95 40.90
C ILE A 384 -8.85 0.43 40.02
N GLN A 385 -10.10 0.48 40.51
CA GLN A 385 -11.25 0.06 39.72
C GLN A 385 -11.36 0.90 38.42
N ARG A 386 -11.25 2.22 38.53
CA ARG A 386 -11.27 3.13 37.38
C ARG A 386 -10.14 2.85 36.38
N LEU A 387 -8.93 2.60 36.86
CA LEU A 387 -7.81 2.21 36.00
C LEU A 387 -8.07 0.88 35.27
N ASN A 388 -8.64 -0.11 35.97
CA ASN A 388 -8.96 -1.42 35.40
C ASN A 388 -10.04 -1.33 34.31
N GLU A 389 -11.02 -0.44 34.47
CA GLU A 389 -12.03 -0.16 33.43
C GLU A 389 -11.37 0.41 32.17
N LEU A 390 -10.47 1.41 32.32
CA LEU A 390 -9.73 1.99 31.19
C LEU A 390 -8.80 1.00 30.50
N LEU A 391 -8.11 0.18 31.29
CA LEU A 391 -7.23 -0.86 30.76
C LEU A 391 -8.02 -1.93 30.01
N SER A 392 -9.19 -2.32 30.52
CA SER A 392 -10.08 -3.28 29.84
C SER A 392 -10.58 -2.72 28.51
N LEU A 393 -10.95 -1.45 28.48
CA LEU A 393 -11.40 -0.77 27.28
C LEU A 393 -10.30 -0.66 26.21
N LEU A 394 -9.08 -0.29 26.62
CA LEU A 394 -7.90 -0.25 25.74
C LEU A 394 -7.59 -1.63 25.17
N LEU A 395 -7.56 -2.67 26.01
CA LEU A 395 -7.22 -4.03 25.62
C LEU A 395 -8.27 -4.63 24.66
N GLN A 396 -9.56 -4.45 24.93
CA GLN A 396 -10.63 -4.94 24.06
C GLN A 396 -10.54 -4.34 22.65
N ARG A 397 -10.27 -3.05 22.54
CA ARG A 397 -10.11 -2.37 21.24
C ARG A 397 -8.77 -2.67 20.57
N SER A 398 -7.73 -3.04 21.32
CA SER A 398 -6.41 -3.34 20.78
C SER A 398 -6.32 -4.66 19.99
N PHE A 399 -7.31 -5.54 20.11
CA PHE A 399 -7.35 -6.80 19.38
C PHE A 399 -8.12 -6.64 18.06
N VAL A 400 -7.40 -6.65 16.94
CA VAL A 400 -7.93 -6.28 15.62
C VAL A 400 -7.66 -7.34 14.56
N VAL A 401 -8.48 -7.35 13.50
CA VAL A 401 -8.18 -8.09 12.28
C VAL A 401 -7.28 -7.22 11.41
N ASP A 402 -6.00 -7.58 11.32
CA ASP A 402 -4.97 -6.86 10.55
C ASP A 402 -5.13 -7.12 9.05
N ARG A 403 -5.35 -8.38 8.65
CA ARG A 403 -5.67 -8.73 7.26
C ARG A 403 -6.99 -9.48 7.18
N GLN A 404 -7.91 -8.89 6.44
CA GLN A 404 -9.24 -9.45 6.19
C GLN A 404 -9.15 -10.76 5.38
N PRO A 405 -10.18 -11.64 5.47
CA PRO A 405 -10.19 -12.91 4.75
C PRO A 405 -9.97 -12.76 3.25
N ILE A 406 -8.96 -13.44 2.71
CA ILE A 406 -8.61 -13.39 1.29
C ILE A 406 -8.14 -14.75 0.78
N MET A 407 -8.53 -15.10 -0.45
CA MET A 407 -8.03 -16.28 -1.17
C MET A 407 -6.80 -15.93 -2.01
N ALA A 408 -5.80 -16.80 -2.05
CA ALA A 408 -4.62 -16.60 -2.92
C ALA A 408 -4.94 -16.82 -4.41
N PHE A 409 -5.86 -17.74 -4.70
CA PHE A 409 -6.36 -18.10 -6.03
C PHE A 409 -7.87 -18.37 -5.93
N PRO A 410 -8.72 -18.06 -6.93
CA PRO A 410 -8.43 -17.55 -8.28
C PRO A 410 -8.35 -16.03 -8.40
N CYS A 411 -8.68 -15.26 -7.36
CA CYS A 411 -8.76 -13.81 -7.43
C CYS A 411 -8.28 -13.17 -6.12
N LYS A 412 -7.43 -12.14 -6.22
CA LYS A 412 -6.89 -11.36 -5.09
C LYS A 412 -7.85 -10.26 -4.61
N ARG A 413 -9.16 -10.53 -4.54
CA ARG A 413 -10.12 -9.59 -3.93
C ARG A 413 -10.57 -10.16 -2.57
N PRO A 414 -10.47 -9.38 -1.47
CA PRO A 414 -10.81 -9.87 -0.14
C PRO A 414 -12.34 -10.03 0.04
N LEU A 415 -12.76 -10.66 1.13
CA LEU A 415 -14.17 -10.77 1.57
C LEU A 415 -15.13 -11.53 0.63
N VAL A 416 -14.63 -12.16 -0.44
CA VAL A 416 -15.37 -13.14 -1.23
C VAL A 416 -14.66 -14.48 -1.12
N LEU A 417 -15.29 -15.45 -0.46
CA LEU A 417 -14.69 -16.75 -0.18
C LEU A 417 -15.45 -17.85 -0.92
N LYS A 418 -14.72 -18.74 -1.59
CA LYS A 418 -15.30 -19.92 -2.23
C LYS A 418 -15.26 -21.12 -1.29
N THR A 419 -16.37 -21.84 -1.19
CA THR A 419 -16.42 -23.12 -0.44
C THR A 419 -15.34 -24.08 -0.92
N SER A 420 -14.76 -24.85 0.01
CA SER A 420 -13.71 -25.83 -0.26
C SER A 420 -12.42 -25.25 -0.86
N THR A 421 -12.23 -23.92 -0.82
CA THR A 421 -11.00 -23.24 -1.23
C THR A 421 -10.26 -22.71 -0.01
N GLN A 422 -8.93 -22.75 -0.04
CA GLN A 422 -8.11 -22.24 1.04
C GLN A 422 -8.09 -20.70 1.02
N PHE A 423 -8.19 -20.10 2.21
CA PHE A 423 -8.03 -18.67 2.41
C PHE A 423 -7.17 -18.38 3.64
N SER A 424 -6.75 -17.13 3.78
CA SER A 424 -5.96 -16.64 4.91
C SER A 424 -6.64 -15.45 5.57
N VAL A 425 -6.44 -15.33 6.87
CA VAL A 425 -6.90 -14.21 7.70
C VAL A 425 -5.90 -14.01 8.83
N ARG A 426 -5.66 -12.76 9.22
CA ARG A 426 -4.66 -12.42 10.23
C ARG A 426 -5.24 -11.50 11.27
N VAL A 427 -5.03 -11.85 12.54
CA VAL A 427 -5.36 -10.99 13.68
C VAL A 427 -4.09 -10.51 14.37
N ARG A 428 -4.16 -9.33 14.97
CA ARG A 428 -3.06 -8.67 15.66
C ARG A 428 -3.53 -8.12 17.00
N LEU A 429 -2.66 -8.21 18.01
CA LEU A 429 -2.81 -7.47 19.25
C LEU A 429 -1.89 -6.24 19.20
N LEU A 430 -2.47 -5.03 19.25
CA LEU A 430 -1.70 -3.78 19.20
C LEU A 430 -0.85 -3.56 20.47
N VAL A 431 -1.19 -4.21 21.58
CA VAL A 431 -0.37 -4.21 22.79
C VAL A 431 0.76 -5.24 22.64
N ASN A 432 1.96 -4.78 22.28
CA ASN A 432 3.13 -5.64 22.13
C ASN A 432 4.03 -5.60 23.37
N LEU A 433 3.69 -6.38 24.40
CA LEU A 433 4.52 -6.51 25.61
C LEU A 433 5.39 -7.78 25.55
N PRO A 434 6.70 -7.71 25.89
CA PRO A 434 7.61 -8.84 25.73
C PRO A 434 7.22 -10.13 26.46
N LYS A 435 6.48 -10.00 27.56
CA LYS A 435 6.02 -11.11 28.42
C LYS A 435 4.75 -11.82 27.90
N LEU A 436 4.11 -11.31 26.84
CA LEU A 436 2.88 -11.89 26.25
C LEU A 436 3.16 -12.96 25.19
N LYS A 437 4.41 -13.09 24.72
CA LYS A 437 4.79 -13.85 23.53
C LYS A 437 4.37 -15.33 23.55
N ASP A 438 4.44 -16.01 24.69
CA ASP A 438 4.23 -17.47 24.75
C ASP A 438 2.87 -17.90 25.34
N ASN A 439 2.01 -16.95 25.71
CA ASN A 439 0.85 -17.22 26.57
C ASN A 439 -0.52 -17.06 25.89
N LEU A 440 -0.59 -16.44 24.71
CA LEU A 440 -1.85 -16.08 24.07
C LEU A 440 -2.19 -17.04 22.95
N LYS A 441 -3.34 -17.72 23.06
CA LYS A 441 -3.91 -18.57 22.01
C LYS A 441 -5.20 -17.95 21.51
N VAL A 442 -5.29 -17.83 20.19
CA VAL A 442 -6.47 -17.34 19.47
C VAL A 442 -7.25 -18.51 18.94
N SER A 443 -8.56 -18.47 19.17
CA SER A 443 -9.57 -19.37 18.58
C SER A 443 -10.49 -18.57 17.67
N PHE A 444 -11.23 -19.24 16.78
CA PHE A 444 -12.24 -18.59 15.93
C PHE A 444 -13.57 -19.35 15.91
N CYS A 445 -14.63 -18.64 15.53
CA CYS A 445 -15.97 -19.17 15.30
C CYS A 445 -16.64 -18.41 14.14
N VAL A 446 -17.24 -19.13 13.20
CA VAL A 446 -18.08 -18.52 12.15
C VAL A 446 -19.48 -18.31 12.68
N ASP A 447 -20.06 -17.15 12.40
CA ASP A 447 -21.46 -16.83 12.68
C ASP A 447 -21.86 -17.18 14.13
N LYS A 448 -21.02 -16.75 15.09
CA LYS A 448 -21.23 -17.00 16.53
C LYS A 448 -22.65 -16.60 16.98
N ASN A 449 -23.18 -15.52 16.43
CA ASN A 449 -24.55 -15.05 16.61
C ASN A 449 -25.24 -15.02 15.23
N PRO A 450 -25.75 -16.17 14.72
CA PRO A 450 -26.30 -16.22 13.37
C PRO A 450 -27.63 -15.44 13.29
N PRO A 451 -27.88 -14.69 12.20
CA PRO A 451 -29.10 -13.93 12.05
C PRO A 451 -30.31 -14.86 11.88
N SER A 452 -31.49 -14.41 12.34
CA SER A 452 -32.76 -15.14 12.19
C SER A 452 -33.38 -14.98 10.80
N ILE A 453 -32.57 -15.09 9.74
CA ILE A 453 -33.02 -15.00 8.34
C ILE A 453 -33.43 -16.39 7.86
N LYS A 454 -34.62 -16.51 7.27
CA LYS A 454 -35.10 -17.77 6.70
C LYS A 454 -34.18 -18.21 5.56
N GLY A 455 -33.62 -19.41 5.69
CA GLY A 455 -32.70 -19.98 4.70
C GLY A 455 -31.23 -19.55 4.83
N TYR A 456 -30.84 -18.88 5.92
CA TYR A 456 -29.44 -18.54 6.19
C TYR A 456 -28.58 -19.82 6.28
N ARG A 457 -27.58 -19.92 5.40
CA ARG A 457 -26.65 -21.03 5.30
C ARG A 457 -25.66 -20.98 6.45
N LYS A 458 -25.26 -22.15 6.93
CA LYS A 458 -24.26 -22.29 8.00
C LYS A 458 -23.01 -22.93 7.46
N PHE A 459 -21.87 -22.48 7.97
CA PHE A 459 -20.56 -22.94 7.51
C PHE A 459 -19.69 -23.40 8.68
N ASN A 460 -18.90 -24.43 8.41
CA ASN A 460 -17.82 -24.88 9.27
C ASN A 460 -16.48 -24.40 8.72
N LEU A 461 -15.60 -23.94 9.61
CA LEU A 461 -14.20 -23.69 9.28
C LEU A 461 -13.35 -24.91 9.62
N LEU A 462 -12.70 -25.45 8.60
CA LEU A 462 -11.69 -26.49 8.69
C LEU A 462 -10.31 -25.83 8.68
N GLY A 463 -9.40 -26.36 9.51
CA GLY A 463 -8.05 -25.82 9.69
C GLY A 463 -7.63 -25.80 11.16
N THR A 464 -6.51 -25.13 11.43
CA THR A 464 -5.95 -24.98 12.78
C THR A 464 -6.88 -24.13 13.66
N GLN A 465 -7.68 -24.77 14.51
CA GLN A 465 -8.71 -24.11 15.32
C GLN A 465 -8.14 -23.14 16.36
N ASN A 466 -6.95 -23.44 16.89
CA ASN A 466 -6.26 -22.63 17.88
C ASN A 466 -4.85 -22.32 17.39
N LYS A 467 -4.51 -21.03 17.30
CA LYS A 467 -3.16 -20.59 16.92
C LYS A 467 -2.58 -19.69 18.00
N ALA A 468 -1.32 -19.93 18.37
CA ALA A 468 -0.60 -19.04 19.28
C ALA A 468 -0.26 -17.72 18.56
N MET A 469 -0.26 -16.62 19.30
CA MET A 469 0.29 -15.35 18.81
C MET A 469 1.80 -15.45 18.71
N GLU A 470 2.37 -15.01 17.60
CA GLU A 470 3.81 -14.99 17.34
C GLU A 470 4.27 -13.54 17.14
N GLU A 471 5.47 -13.20 17.61
CA GLU A 471 6.04 -11.89 17.34
C GLU A 471 6.76 -11.88 16.00
N ILE A 472 6.30 -11.03 15.09
CA ILE A 472 6.91 -10.82 13.78
C ILE A 472 7.66 -9.48 13.81
N GLN A 473 8.93 -9.49 13.39
CA GLN A 473 9.75 -8.27 13.34
C GLN A 473 9.08 -7.18 12.50
N GLY A 474 8.86 -6.00 13.09
CA GLY A 474 8.17 -4.87 12.47
C GLY A 474 6.64 -4.97 12.41
N GLU A 475 6.05 -6.11 12.77
CA GLU A 475 4.59 -6.36 12.75
C GLU A 475 4.00 -6.71 14.14
N GLY A 476 4.81 -6.91 15.18
CA GLY A 476 4.30 -7.14 16.54
C GLY A 476 3.65 -8.52 16.75
N LEU A 477 2.74 -8.63 17.72
CA LEU A 477 2.08 -9.88 18.11
C LEU A 477 0.91 -10.21 17.18
N VAL A 478 1.07 -11.29 16.41
CA VAL A 478 0.17 -11.65 15.30
C VAL A 478 -0.17 -13.14 15.34
N ALA A 479 -1.41 -13.49 15.02
CA ALA A 479 -1.82 -14.86 14.72
C ALA A 479 -2.30 -14.93 13.26
N ASP A 480 -1.45 -15.52 12.41
CA ASP A 480 -1.69 -15.63 10.96
C ASP A 480 -2.32 -17.00 10.63
N PHE A 481 -3.64 -17.04 10.42
CA PHE A 481 -4.35 -18.26 10.06
C PHE A 481 -4.29 -18.46 8.54
N LYS A 482 -3.34 -19.30 8.10
CA LYS A 482 -3.21 -19.74 6.72
C LYS A 482 -3.94 -21.07 6.51
N HIS A 483 -4.38 -21.32 5.28
CA HIS A 483 -5.01 -22.58 4.86
C HIS A 483 -6.34 -22.91 5.56
N LEU A 484 -7.11 -21.90 5.94
CA LEU A 484 -8.48 -22.11 6.40
C LEU A 484 -9.38 -22.50 5.23
N ILE A 485 -10.35 -23.40 5.46
CA ILE A 485 -11.28 -23.86 4.43
C ILE A 485 -12.72 -23.78 4.97
N LEU A 486 -13.62 -23.15 4.22
CA LEU A 486 -15.05 -23.12 4.53
C LEU A 486 -15.77 -24.32 3.90
N LYS A 487 -16.57 -25.02 4.70
CA LYS A 487 -17.45 -26.10 4.25
C LYS A 487 -18.89 -25.85 4.70
N GLU A 488 -19.82 -25.91 3.76
CA GLU A 488 -21.25 -25.75 4.04
C GLU A 488 -21.78 -26.89 4.91
N GLN A 489 -22.54 -26.54 5.94
CA GLN A 489 -23.29 -27.49 6.76
C GLN A 489 -24.57 -27.86 6.01
N LYS A 490 -24.62 -29.06 5.42
CA LYS A 490 -25.87 -29.59 4.87
C LYS A 490 -26.82 -29.86 6.04
N ALA A 491 -27.99 -29.22 6.03
CA ALA A 491 -29.03 -29.47 7.02
C ALA A 491 -29.37 -30.97 7.05
N GLY A 492 -29.23 -31.60 8.22
CA GLY A 492 -29.55 -33.00 8.43
C GLY A 492 -31.05 -33.22 8.47
N THR A 493 -31.69 -33.25 7.30
CA THR A 493 -32.99 -33.92 7.12
C THR A 493 -32.80 -34.97 6.05
N GLY A 494 -32.73 -36.23 6.48
CA GLY A 494 -32.63 -37.39 5.60
C GLY A 494 -33.85 -37.54 4.70
N GLY A 495 -33.62 -38.13 3.53
CA GLY A 495 -34.67 -38.73 2.70
C GLY A 495 -35.26 -37.83 1.62
N LYS A 496 -34.93 -38.17 0.36
CA LYS A 496 -35.68 -37.91 -0.89
C LYS A 496 -36.34 -36.52 -1.06
N GLY A 497 -35.72 -35.70 -1.91
CA GLY A 497 -36.47 -34.84 -2.83
C GLY A 497 -37.24 -33.67 -2.21
N GLY A 498 -36.64 -32.90 -1.31
CA GLY A 498 -37.19 -31.62 -0.85
C GLY A 498 -36.99 -30.49 -1.89
N LYS A 499 -37.69 -30.56 -3.03
CA LYS A 499 -37.97 -29.36 -3.83
C LYS A 499 -38.97 -28.52 -3.04
N GLY A 500 -38.51 -27.53 -2.27
CA GLY A 500 -39.43 -26.61 -1.58
C GLY A 500 -38.92 -25.78 -0.40
N ALA A 501 -37.64 -25.81 -0.04
CA ALA A 501 -37.10 -25.03 1.09
C ALA A 501 -36.14 -23.88 0.69
N ASN A 502 -36.00 -23.59 -0.61
CA ASN A 502 -34.94 -22.73 -1.17
C ASN A 502 -35.40 -21.36 -1.68
N GLU A 503 -36.53 -20.83 -1.20
CA GLU A 503 -36.78 -19.38 -1.29
C GLU A 503 -36.23 -18.71 -0.03
N GLY A 504 -34.91 -18.53 0.00
CA GLY A 504 -34.27 -17.60 0.94
C GLY A 504 -34.67 -16.17 0.56
N SER A 505 -34.88 -15.31 1.57
CA SER A 505 -35.25 -13.90 1.34
C SER A 505 -34.14 -13.10 0.65
N LEU A 506 -32.89 -13.59 0.69
CA LEU A 506 -31.71 -12.96 0.10
C LEU A 506 -31.02 -13.94 -0.84
N SER A 507 -30.39 -13.42 -1.89
CA SER A 507 -29.59 -14.26 -2.77
C SER A 507 -28.29 -14.71 -2.10
N VAL A 508 -27.71 -15.82 -2.57
CA VAL A 508 -26.40 -16.34 -2.12
C VAL A 508 -25.28 -15.29 -2.16
N MET A 509 -25.41 -14.30 -3.04
CA MET A 509 -24.41 -13.25 -3.27
C MET A 509 -24.69 -11.99 -2.44
N GLU A 510 -25.70 -12.01 -1.57
CA GLU A 510 -26.08 -10.92 -0.64
C GLU A 510 -26.09 -11.38 0.82
N GLU A 511 -25.94 -12.68 1.05
CA GLU A 511 -25.82 -13.25 2.37
C GLU A 511 -24.41 -12.99 2.94
N LEU A 512 -24.37 -12.29 4.07
CA LEU A 512 -23.16 -11.84 4.73
C LEU A 512 -22.85 -12.70 5.96
N HIS A 513 -21.59 -13.11 6.10
CA HIS A 513 -21.10 -13.94 7.20
C HIS A 513 -19.94 -13.25 7.93
N LEU A 514 -19.68 -13.66 9.18
CA LEU A 514 -18.63 -13.09 10.03
C LEU A 514 -17.77 -14.19 10.68
N ILE A 515 -16.46 -13.97 10.75
CA ILE A 515 -15.56 -14.79 11.58
C ILE A 515 -15.24 -13.99 12.84
N THR A 516 -15.61 -14.53 13.99
CA THR A 516 -15.26 -13.97 15.30
C THR A 516 -14.03 -14.69 15.84
N PHE A 517 -12.99 -13.93 16.19
CA PHE A 517 -11.81 -14.41 16.88
C PHE A 517 -11.93 -14.12 18.37
N SER A 518 -11.42 -15.04 19.19
CA SER A 518 -11.48 -14.95 20.64
C SER A 518 -10.17 -15.42 21.25
N MET A 519 -9.68 -14.70 22.25
CA MET A 519 -8.54 -15.10 23.06
C MET A 519 -8.80 -14.87 24.55
N ASP A 520 -8.25 -15.73 25.39
CA ASP A 520 -8.19 -15.51 26.84
C ASP A 520 -6.90 -14.74 27.16
N PHE A 521 -7.05 -13.45 27.43
CA PHE A 521 -5.94 -12.58 27.79
C PHE A 521 -5.63 -12.73 29.28
N LYS A 522 -4.38 -13.00 29.59
CA LYS A 522 -3.87 -13.07 30.96
C LYS A 522 -2.53 -12.36 31.06
N TYR A 523 -2.48 -11.31 31.87
CA TYR A 523 -1.26 -10.57 32.16
C TYR A 523 -1.31 -10.00 33.57
N GLU A 524 -0.28 -10.28 34.38
CA GLU A 524 -0.28 -9.99 35.81
C GLU A 524 -1.54 -10.51 36.52
N ASP A 525 -2.23 -9.66 37.28
CA ASP A 525 -3.46 -9.98 38.00
C ASP A 525 -4.72 -9.86 37.11
N LEU A 526 -4.58 -9.40 35.86
CA LEU A 526 -5.69 -9.17 34.93
C LEU A 526 -5.99 -10.40 34.06
N LYS A 527 -7.26 -10.80 34.04
CA LYS A 527 -7.79 -11.86 33.18
C LYS A 527 -9.07 -11.39 32.50
N MET A 528 -9.11 -11.47 31.18
CA MET A 528 -10.31 -11.13 30.40
C MET A 528 -10.33 -11.87 29.07
N LYS A 529 -11.50 -11.95 28.46
CA LYS A 529 -11.66 -12.49 27.11
C LYS A 529 -11.67 -11.33 26.11
N LEU A 530 -10.77 -11.35 25.14
CA LEU A 530 -10.76 -10.39 24.03
C LEU A 530 -11.43 -11.02 22.81
N GLU A 531 -12.32 -10.28 22.17
CA GLU A 531 -13.02 -10.72 20.96
C GLU A 531 -12.96 -9.65 19.87
N THR A 532 -12.75 -10.09 18.63
CA THR A 532 -12.76 -9.23 17.44
C THR A 532 -13.38 -9.99 16.27
N ALA A 533 -13.88 -9.30 15.25
CA ALA A 533 -14.52 -9.93 14.11
C ALA A 533 -14.02 -9.35 12.79
N THR A 534 -14.06 -10.17 11.73
CA THR A 534 -13.79 -9.71 10.36
C THR A 534 -14.86 -8.73 9.88
N LEU A 535 -14.58 -8.06 8.78
CA LEU A 535 -15.66 -7.47 8.00
C LEU A 535 -16.56 -8.59 7.44
N PRO A 536 -17.85 -8.30 7.21
CA PRO A 536 -18.76 -9.18 6.51
C PRO A 536 -18.20 -9.65 5.17
N PHE A 537 -18.22 -10.95 4.97
CA PHE A 537 -17.77 -11.60 3.75
C PHE A 537 -18.88 -12.47 3.15
N ILE A 538 -18.73 -12.80 1.88
CA ILE A 538 -19.71 -13.57 1.11
C ILE A 538 -19.14 -14.94 0.77
N VAL A 539 -19.98 -15.97 0.88
CA VAL A 539 -19.59 -17.34 0.56
C VAL A 539 -20.24 -17.80 -0.75
N ILE A 540 -19.38 -18.04 -1.76
CA ILE A 540 -19.76 -18.53 -3.08
C ILE A 540 -19.45 -20.01 -3.23
N SER A 541 -20.22 -20.70 -4.09
CA SER A 541 -19.98 -22.10 -4.45
C SER A 541 -19.21 -22.22 -5.77
N ASN A 542 -19.46 -21.29 -6.70
CA ASN A 542 -18.84 -21.26 -8.03
C ASN A 542 -18.20 -19.88 -8.30
N ILE A 543 -17.11 -19.87 -9.06
CA ILE A 543 -16.40 -18.66 -9.48
C ILE A 543 -17.29 -17.77 -10.36
N SER A 544 -18.26 -18.31 -11.08
CA SER A 544 -19.23 -17.52 -11.85
C SER A 544 -20.01 -16.51 -11.00
N GLN A 545 -20.18 -16.78 -9.69
CA GLN A 545 -20.85 -15.89 -8.75
C GLN A 545 -19.96 -14.74 -8.25
N PHE A 546 -18.65 -14.84 -8.49
CA PHE A 546 -17.66 -13.92 -7.91
C PHE A 546 -17.90 -12.47 -8.32
N VAL A 547 -18.24 -12.23 -9.59
CA VAL A 547 -18.48 -10.87 -10.12
C VAL A 547 -19.55 -10.15 -9.32
N VAL A 548 -20.71 -10.81 -9.12
CA VAL A 548 -21.84 -10.22 -8.40
C VAL A 548 -21.60 -10.21 -6.88
N ALA A 549 -20.95 -11.23 -6.32
CA ALA A 549 -20.56 -11.23 -4.91
C ALA A 549 -19.62 -10.05 -4.59
N TRP A 550 -18.69 -9.73 -5.49
CA TRP A 550 -17.81 -8.58 -5.30
C TRP A 550 -18.57 -7.24 -5.33
N ALA A 551 -19.63 -7.10 -6.13
CA ALA A 551 -20.48 -5.91 -6.09
C ALA A 551 -21.11 -5.71 -4.70
N SER A 552 -21.53 -6.79 -4.05
CA SER A 552 -22.09 -6.74 -2.71
C SER A 552 -21.05 -6.34 -1.67
N VAL A 553 -19.82 -6.87 -1.77
CA VAL A 553 -18.69 -6.42 -0.94
C VAL A 553 -18.42 -4.93 -1.14
N LEU A 554 -18.40 -4.46 -2.40
CA LEU A 554 -18.21 -3.06 -2.73
C LEU A 554 -19.31 -2.18 -2.10
N TRP A 555 -20.58 -2.55 -2.27
CA TRP A 555 -21.72 -1.79 -1.76
C TRP A 555 -21.75 -1.71 -0.23
N PHE A 556 -21.49 -2.84 0.45
CA PHE A 556 -21.45 -2.90 1.91
C PHE A 556 -20.31 -2.04 2.47
N ASN A 557 -19.10 -2.20 1.92
CA ASN A 557 -17.93 -1.49 2.44
C ASN A 557 -17.95 0.01 2.12
N LEU A 558 -18.62 0.41 1.04
CA LEU A 558 -18.79 1.83 0.71
C LEU A 558 -19.84 2.52 1.61
N LEU A 559 -20.95 1.86 1.94
CA LEU A 559 -22.13 2.54 2.52
C LEU A 559 -22.44 2.19 3.98
N SER A 560 -22.03 1.02 4.48
CA SER A 560 -22.43 0.61 5.83
C SER A 560 -21.76 1.46 6.91
N SER A 561 -22.54 2.00 7.85
CA SER A 561 -22.02 2.63 9.07
C SER A 561 -21.61 1.59 10.12
N ASP A 562 -22.32 0.45 10.18
CA ASP A 562 -22.00 -0.66 11.06
C ASP A 562 -21.15 -1.69 10.29
N THR A 563 -19.93 -1.91 10.76
CA THR A 563 -19.00 -2.85 10.16
C THR A 563 -19.39 -4.31 10.37
N LYS A 564 -20.45 -4.62 11.12
CA LYS A 564 -20.90 -5.98 11.43
C LYS A 564 -22.36 -6.25 11.05
N ASP A 565 -23.00 -5.36 10.29
CA ASP A 565 -24.40 -5.52 9.89
C ASP A 565 -24.57 -6.62 8.82
N VAL A 566 -24.89 -7.84 9.27
CA VAL A 566 -25.21 -8.98 8.39
C VAL A 566 -26.59 -8.86 7.71
N HIS A 567 -27.43 -7.93 8.15
CA HIS A 567 -28.78 -7.71 7.62
C HIS A 567 -28.82 -6.63 6.52
N PHE A 568 -27.69 -6.03 6.18
CA PHE A 568 -27.55 -4.89 5.27
C PHE A 568 -28.37 -5.01 3.96
N PHE A 569 -28.31 -6.16 3.29
CA PHE A 569 -29.02 -6.37 2.01
C PHE A 569 -30.52 -6.64 2.15
N SER A 570 -31.07 -6.71 3.37
CA SER A 570 -32.53 -6.72 3.58
C SER A 570 -33.17 -5.40 3.17
N LYS A 571 -32.43 -4.29 3.32
CA LYS A 571 -32.85 -2.95 2.88
C LYS A 571 -31.61 -2.13 2.52
N PRO A 572 -31.00 -2.38 1.34
CA PRO A 572 -29.75 -1.74 0.98
C PRO A 572 -29.94 -0.23 0.79
N PRO A 573 -29.07 0.62 1.39
CA PRO A 573 -29.12 2.05 1.19
C PRO A 573 -28.78 2.44 -0.25
N MET A 574 -29.22 3.63 -0.66
CA MET A 574 -28.82 4.22 -1.94
C MET A 574 -27.41 4.82 -1.81
N ALA A 575 -26.57 4.60 -2.83
CA ALA A 575 -25.21 5.13 -2.86
C ALA A 575 -25.20 6.57 -3.41
N PRO A 576 -24.61 7.55 -2.70
CA PRO A 576 -24.28 8.84 -3.29
C PRO A 576 -23.32 8.67 -4.47
N TRP A 577 -23.57 9.35 -5.59
CA TRP A 577 -22.73 9.28 -6.77
C TRP A 577 -21.28 9.73 -6.49
N GLN A 578 -21.09 10.69 -5.59
CA GLN A 578 -19.76 11.18 -5.20
C GLN A 578 -18.89 10.08 -4.60
N SER A 579 -19.44 9.21 -3.75
CA SER A 579 -18.71 8.07 -3.18
C SER A 579 -18.60 6.91 -4.18
N LEU A 580 -19.66 6.67 -4.96
CA LEU A 580 -19.66 5.56 -5.94
C LEU A 580 -18.68 5.78 -7.08
N LYS A 581 -18.55 7.01 -7.60
CA LYS A 581 -17.62 7.33 -8.69
C LYS A 581 -16.16 7.09 -8.28
N GLU A 582 -15.80 7.41 -7.03
CA GLU A 582 -14.48 7.14 -6.47
C GLU A 582 -14.24 5.64 -6.37
N ALA A 583 -15.21 4.88 -5.83
CA ALA A 583 -15.12 3.43 -5.74
C ALA A 583 -14.96 2.75 -7.11
N LEU A 584 -15.64 3.25 -8.15
CA LEU A 584 -15.47 2.78 -9.53
C LEU A 584 -14.07 3.08 -10.07
N SER A 585 -13.53 4.27 -9.78
CA SER A 585 -12.17 4.64 -10.16
C SER A 585 -11.13 3.74 -9.48
N TRP A 586 -11.31 3.44 -8.19
CA TRP A 586 -10.46 2.53 -7.43
C TRP A 586 -10.39 1.12 -8.02
N GLN A 587 -11.47 0.63 -8.65
CA GLN A 587 -11.44 -0.68 -9.31
C GLN A 587 -10.45 -0.71 -10.47
N PHE A 588 -10.36 0.39 -11.23
CA PHE A 588 -9.40 0.55 -12.32
C PHE A 588 -7.99 0.78 -11.81
N SER A 589 -7.79 1.62 -10.79
CA SER A 589 -6.47 1.91 -10.24
C SER A 589 -5.84 0.72 -9.52
N CYS A 590 -6.63 -0.18 -8.93
CA CYS A 590 -6.11 -1.42 -8.34
C CYS A 590 -5.77 -2.51 -9.36
N THR A 591 -6.42 -2.46 -10.52
CA THR A 591 -6.26 -3.51 -11.55
C THR A 591 -5.25 -3.10 -12.62
N THR A 592 -5.10 -1.79 -12.84
CA THR A 592 -4.25 -1.15 -13.84
C THR A 592 -3.36 -0.10 -13.14
N ARG A 593 -2.65 0.76 -13.86
CA ARG A 593 -1.87 1.87 -13.27
C ARG A 593 -2.56 3.22 -13.46
N ARG A 594 -3.80 3.24 -13.94
CA ARG A 594 -4.53 4.45 -14.32
C ARG A 594 -5.96 4.45 -13.77
N GLU A 595 -6.33 5.58 -13.18
CA GLU A 595 -7.67 5.89 -12.68
C GLU A 595 -8.65 6.25 -13.81
N LEU A 596 -9.94 6.36 -13.48
CA LEU A 596 -10.93 6.90 -14.41
C LEU A 596 -10.88 8.42 -14.42
N ASP A 597 -10.85 9.02 -15.61
CA ASP A 597 -10.88 10.48 -15.75
C ASP A 597 -12.29 11.07 -15.59
N THR A 598 -12.36 12.40 -15.49
CA THR A 598 -13.61 13.13 -15.26
C THR A 598 -14.65 12.91 -16.36
N ASP A 599 -14.20 12.79 -17.61
CA ASP A 599 -15.07 12.57 -18.76
C ASP A 599 -15.65 11.15 -18.79
N GLN A 600 -14.84 10.16 -18.47
CA GLN A 600 -15.23 8.75 -18.32
C GLN A 600 -16.23 8.59 -17.17
N LEU A 601 -15.96 9.20 -16.02
CA LEU A 601 -16.87 9.20 -14.88
C LEU A 601 -18.19 9.92 -15.21
N ALA A 602 -18.17 11.03 -15.93
CA ALA A 602 -19.40 11.72 -16.35
C ALA A 602 -20.28 10.83 -17.24
N MET A 603 -19.69 10.05 -18.16
CA MET A 603 -20.41 9.10 -19.00
C MET A 603 -21.05 7.98 -18.16
N LEU A 604 -20.29 7.40 -17.23
CA LEU A 604 -20.79 6.35 -16.32
C LEU A 604 -21.91 6.87 -15.41
N GLY A 605 -21.75 8.10 -14.90
CA GLY A 605 -22.75 8.76 -14.07
C GLY A 605 -24.07 8.97 -14.82
N LYS A 606 -24.00 9.45 -16.07
CA LYS A 606 -25.18 9.56 -16.93
C LYS A 606 -25.83 8.20 -17.23
N LYS A 607 -25.02 7.15 -17.39
CA LYS A 607 -25.50 5.78 -17.65
C LYS A 607 -26.26 5.19 -16.46
N LEU A 608 -25.85 5.50 -15.23
CA LEU A 608 -26.46 5.01 -13.99
C LEU A 608 -27.59 5.90 -13.45
N CYS A 609 -27.42 7.22 -13.52
CA CYS A 609 -28.36 8.19 -12.98
C CYS A 609 -29.42 8.64 -13.99
N GLU A 610 -29.31 8.23 -15.26
CA GLU A 610 -30.14 8.61 -16.43
C GLU A 610 -30.08 10.11 -16.81
N GLU A 611 -29.86 10.99 -15.85
CA GLU A 611 -29.57 12.41 -16.01
C GLU A 611 -28.09 12.74 -15.71
N THR A 612 -27.66 13.95 -16.05
CA THR A 612 -26.33 14.46 -15.66
C THR A 612 -26.28 14.49 -14.12
N PRO A 613 -25.38 13.74 -13.49
CA PRO A 613 -25.35 13.62 -12.03
C PRO A 613 -25.05 14.98 -11.38
N ARG A 614 -25.84 15.34 -10.37
CA ARG A 614 -25.61 16.46 -9.45
C ARG A 614 -24.96 15.93 -8.17
N ASP A 615 -24.52 16.82 -7.28
CA ASP A 615 -23.87 16.41 -6.02
C ASP A 615 -24.78 15.53 -5.13
N GLU A 616 -26.09 15.71 -5.22
CA GLU A 616 -27.11 14.95 -4.48
C GLU A 616 -27.58 13.68 -5.20
N SER A 617 -27.06 13.37 -6.40
CA SER A 617 -27.52 12.20 -7.16
C SER A 617 -27.17 10.89 -6.44
N THR A 618 -28.15 10.00 -6.34
CA THR A 618 -28.01 8.69 -5.68
C THR A 618 -28.38 7.53 -6.59
N VAL A 619 -27.71 6.40 -6.45
CA VAL A 619 -27.93 5.17 -7.22
C VAL A 619 -28.44 4.07 -6.28
N SER A 620 -29.49 3.34 -6.68
CA SER A 620 -30.00 2.20 -5.92
C SER A 620 -29.17 0.92 -6.18
N TRP A 621 -29.15 0.01 -5.21
CA TRP A 621 -28.53 -1.31 -5.37
C TRP A 621 -29.09 -2.08 -6.57
N ASN A 622 -30.40 -1.96 -6.80
CA ASN A 622 -31.06 -2.65 -7.90
C ASN A 622 -30.54 -2.15 -9.25
N LYS A 623 -30.47 -0.84 -9.48
CA LYS A 623 -29.92 -0.28 -10.73
C LYS A 623 -28.45 -0.66 -10.94
N PHE A 624 -27.69 -0.78 -9.86
CA PHE A 624 -26.27 -1.11 -9.94
C PHE A 624 -26.02 -2.59 -10.31
N CYS A 625 -26.75 -3.53 -9.70
CA CYS A 625 -26.40 -4.96 -9.75
C CYS A 625 -27.53 -5.94 -10.06
N LYS A 626 -28.81 -5.53 -10.05
CA LYS A 626 -29.98 -6.43 -10.26
C LYS A 626 -30.73 -6.18 -11.56
N GLU A 627 -30.95 -4.93 -11.90
CA GLU A 627 -31.71 -4.51 -13.07
C GLU A 627 -30.80 -4.57 -14.31
N ASN A 628 -31.36 -5.09 -15.39
CA ASN A 628 -30.67 -5.08 -16.68
C ASN A 628 -30.63 -3.66 -17.23
N LEU A 629 -29.51 -3.30 -17.85
CA LEU A 629 -29.39 -2.03 -18.54
C LEU A 629 -30.37 -1.98 -19.74
N PRO A 630 -30.83 -0.78 -20.14
CA PRO A 630 -31.77 -0.65 -21.25
C PRO A 630 -31.23 -1.30 -22.54
N ARG A 631 -32.07 -2.13 -23.17
CA ARG A 631 -31.79 -2.82 -24.47
C ARG A 631 -30.70 -3.89 -24.41
N VAL A 632 -30.27 -4.33 -23.23
CA VAL A 632 -29.30 -5.43 -23.04
C VAL A 632 -29.75 -6.38 -21.93
N SER A 633 -29.17 -7.58 -21.88
CA SER A 633 -29.56 -8.65 -20.94
C SER A 633 -28.63 -8.78 -19.73
N PHE A 634 -27.86 -7.74 -19.41
CA PHE A 634 -26.89 -7.73 -18.32
C PHE A 634 -27.00 -6.46 -17.47
N THR A 635 -26.53 -6.54 -16.23
CA THR A 635 -26.56 -5.43 -15.26
C THR A 635 -25.36 -4.51 -15.44
N PHE A 636 -25.44 -3.30 -14.88
CA PHE A 636 -24.33 -2.33 -14.96
C PHE A 636 -23.02 -2.90 -14.43
N TRP A 637 -23.04 -3.49 -13.22
CA TRP A 637 -21.82 -3.99 -12.61
C TRP A 637 -21.17 -5.13 -13.42
N VAL A 638 -21.98 -6.08 -13.93
CA VAL A 638 -21.45 -7.19 -14.74
C VAL A 638 -20.78 -6.66 -16.00
N TRP A 639 -21.36 -5.64 -16.64
CA TRP A 639 -20.74 -4.97 -17.78
C TRP A 639 -19.42 -4.28 -17.41
N PHE A 640 -19.43 -3.49 -16.34
CA PHE A 640 -18.27 -2.75 -15.87
C PHE A 640 -17.09 -3.67 -15.49
N ASP A 641 -17.35 -4.74 -14.73
CA ASP A 641 -16.33 -5.72 -14.35
C ASP A 641 -15.82 -6.51 -15.57
N SER A 642 -16.68 -6.79 -16.56
CA SER A 642 -16.26 -7.42 -17.82
C SER A 642 -15.32 -6.52 -18.63
N VAL A 643 -15.56 -5.20 -18.64
CA VAL A 643 -14.65 -4.22 -19.24
C VAL A 643 -13.31 -4.23 -18.50
N LEU A 644 -13.33 -4.20 -17.16
CA LEU A 644 -12.12 -4.25 -16.35
C LEU A 644 -11.30 -5.53 -16.61
N ALA A 645 -11.97 -6.68 -16.73
CA ALA A 645 -11.35 -7.95 -17.06
C ALA A 645 -10.71 -7.95 -18.46
N LEU A 646 -11.38 -7.34 -19.45
CA LEU A 646 -10.84 -7.17 -20.81
C LEU A 646 -9.58 -6.30 -20.79
N VAL A 647 -9.63 -5.16 -20.07
CA VAL A 647 -8.50 -4.24 -19.95
C VAL A 647 -7.31 -4.95 -19.33
N LYS A 648 -7.50 -5.61 -18.19
CA LYS A 648 -6.44 -6.35 -17.50
C LYS A 648 -5.79 -7.41 -18.39
N ALA A 649 -6.59 -8.15 -19.15
CA ALA A 649 -6.09 -9.30 -19.90
C ALA A 649 -5.44 -8.92 -21.24
N HIS A 650 -5.92 -7.85 -21.91
CA HIS A 650 -5.55 -7.59 -23.31
C HIS A 650 -5.16 -6.15 -23.61
N LEU A 651 -5.46 -5.17 -22.75
CA LEU A 651 -5.33 -3.74 -23.07
C LEU A 651 -4.53 -2.96 -22.01
N GLU A 652 -3.92 -3.63 -21.03
CA GLU A 652 -3.32 -2.99 -19.85
C GLU A 652 -2.33 -1.87 -20.23
N ASN A 653 -1.37 -2.16 -21.10
CA ASN A 653 -0.33 -1.20 -21.49
C ASN A 653 -0.93 0.02 -22.21
N ILE A 654 -1.75 -0.20 -23.25
CA ILE A 654 -2.37 0.90 -24.01
C ILE A 654 -3.43 1.68 -23.21
N TRP A 655 -4.01 1.07 -22.17
CA TRP A 655 -4.89 1.75 -21.23
C TRP A 655 -4.11 2.69 -20.31
N ASN A 656 -3.02 2.17 -19.72
CA ASN A 656 -2.15 2.91 -18.80
C ASN A 656 -1.55 4.14 -19.49
N ASP A 657 -1.12 4.00 -20.73
CA ASP A 657 -0.50 5.07 -21.52
C ASP A 657 -1.51 6.05 -22.13
N GLY A 658 -2.79 5.94 -21.77
CA GLY A 658 -3.79 6.93 -22.16
C GLY A 658 -4.32 6.78 -23.59
N HIS A 659 -3.96 5.72 -24.31
CA HIS A 659 -4.32 5.55 -25.72
C HIS A 659 -5.79 5.17 -25.93
N VAL A 660 -6.43 4.55 -24.93
CA VAL A 660 -7.85 4.17 -24.95
C VAL A 660 -8.70 5.23 -24.24
N MET A 661 -9.73 5.74 -24.93
CA MET A 661 -10.69 6.69 -24.34
C MET A 661 -11.73 5.98 -23.46
N GLY A 662 -12.14 4.76 -23.84
CA GLY A 662 -12.88 3.85 -22.97
C GLY A 662 -14.36 4.19 -22.84
N PHE A 663 -14.73 5.00 -21.86
CA PHE A 663 -16.14 5.29 -21.51
C PHE A 663 -16.65 6.55 -22.21
N VAL A 664 -17.23 6.37 -23.41
CA VAL A 664 -17.73 7.48 -24.23
C VAL A 664 -19.07 7.08 -24.83
N SER A 665 -20.09 7.94 -24.66
CA SER A 665 -21.40 7.72 -25.27
C SER A 665 -21.37 7.98 -26.78
N ARG A 666 -22.19 7.28 -27.57
CA ARG A 666 -22.29 7.50 -29.03
C ARG A 666 -22.53 8.95 -29.43
N LYS A 667 -23.38 9.68 -28.69
CA LYS A 667 -23.61 11.11 -28.97
C LYS A 667 -22.36 11.98 -28.78
N LYS A 668 -21.56 11.69 -27.75
CA LYS A 668 -20.29 12.41 -27.48
C LYS A 668 -19.22 12.03 -28.50
N GLU A 669 -19.15 10.74 -28.88
CA GLU A 669 -18.24 10.26 -29.91
C GLU A 669 -18.43 11.00 -31.24
N GLU A 670 -19.68 11.19 -31.66
CA GLU A 670 -20.02 11.88 -32.89
C GLU A 670 -19.63 13.37 -32.83
N ILE A 671 -19.87 14.01 -31.69
CA ILE A 671 -19.49 15.41 -31.48
C ILE A 671 -17.96 15.59 -31.52
N LEU A 672 -17.20 14.64 -30.99
CA LEU A 672 -15.74 14.70 -30.99
C LEU A 672 -15.15 14.45 -32.37
N LEU A 673 -15.72 13.52 -33.14
CA LEU A 673 -15.17 13.11 -34.43
C LEU A 673 -15.62 13.97 -35.61
N LYS A 674 -16.81 14.59 -35.58
CA LYS A 674 -17.35 15.35 -36.73
C LYS A 674 -16.46 16.49 -37.21
N ALA A 675 -15.67 17.08 -36.32
CA ALA A 675 -14.81 18.24 -36.61
C ALA A 675 -13.36 17.84 -36.92
N GLU A 676 -13.05 16.54 -36.91
CA GLU A 676 -11.69 16.03 -37.11
C GLU A 676 -11.44 15.60 -38.55
N ILE A 677 -10.16 15.44 -38.89
CA ILE A 677 -9.71 14.99 -40.21
C ILE A 677 -10.14 13.55 -40.51
N SER A 678 -10.34 13.25 -41.79
CA SER A 678 -10.71 11.91 -42.26
C SER A 678 -9.67 10.86 -41.84
N GLY A 679 -10.12 9.77 -41.25
CA GLY A 679 -9.29 8.71 -40.69
C GLY A 679 -8.87 8.93 -39.23
N THR A 680 -9.36 9.99 -38.57
CA THR A 680 -9.26 10.12 -37.11
C THR A 680 -10.21 9.13 -36.43
N PHE A 681 -9.68 8.35 -35.48
CA PHE A 681 -10.40 7.30 -34.77
C PHE A 681 -10.21 7.39 -33.25
N LEU A 682 -11.17 6.81 -32.53
CA LEU A 682 -11.11 6.61 -31.08
C LEU A 682 -11.45 5.18 -30.70
N LEU A 683 -10.97 4.77 -29.53
CA LEU A 683 -11.22 3.47 -28.94
C LEU A 683 -12.14 3.60 -27.73
N ARG A 684 -13.27 2.88 -27.76
CA ARG A 684 -14.24 2.88 -26.65
C ARG A 684 -14.75 1.47 -26.35
N PHE A 685 -15.26 1.29 -25.13
CA PHE A 685 -15.91 0.05 -24.74
C PHE A 685 -17.33 -0.02 -25.31
N SER A 686 -17.73 -1.24 -25.66
CA SER A 686 -19.07 -1.51 -26.16
C SER A 686 -20.07 -1.43 -25.02
N GLU A 687 -21.14 -0.66 -25.23
CA GLU A 687 -22.28 -0.62 -24.30
C GLU A 687 -23.26 -1.77 -24.54
N SER A 688 -23.16 -2.47 -25.68
CA SER A 688 -24.09 -3.52 -26.11
C SER A 688 -23.55 -4.94 -25.89
N ILE A 689 -22.24 -5.09 -25.71
CA ILE A 689 -21.56 -6.39 -25.51
C ILE A 689 -20.67 -6.28 -24.26
N CYS A 690 -20.84 -7.21 -23.31
CA CYS A 690 -19.97 -7.28 -22.14
C CYS A 690 -18.52 -7.57 -22.54
N GLY A 691 -17.58 -6.76 -22.04
CA GLY A 691 -16.16 -6.97 -22.30
C GLY A 691 -15.78 -6.87 -23.77
N GLY A 692 -16.43 -5.95 -24.51
CA GLY A 692 -16.08 -5.63 -25.89
C GLY A 692 -15.42 -4.26 -26.03
N ILE A 693 -14.45 -4.12 -26.92
CA ILE A 693 -13.85 -2.85 -27.36
C ILE A 693 -14.13 -2.62 -28.85
N THR A 694 -14.48 -1.40 -29.22
CA THR A 694 -14.72 -1.03 -30.63
C THR A 694 -13.88 0.17 -31.03
N CYS A 695 -13.60 0.24 -32.32
CA CYS A 695 -12.92 1.35 -32.97
C CYS A 695 -13.94 2.10 -33.82
N THR A 696 -14.00 3.42 -33.63
CA THR A 696 -14.91 4.31 -34.36
C THR A 696 -14.09 5.41 -35.02
N TRP A 697 -14.31 5.65 -36.32
CA TRP A 697 -13.58 6.65 -37.11
C TRP A 697 -14.52 7.50 -37.96
N VAL A 698 -14.03 8.69 -38.36
CA VAL A 698 -14.73 9.61 -39.27
C VAL A 698 -14.15 9.54 -40.68
N GLU A 699 -15.05 9.56 -41.66
CA GLU A 699 -14.75 9.76 -43.08
C GLU A 699 -15.39 11.08 -43.51
N GLN A 700 -14.56 12.06 -43.89
CA GLN A 700 -15.03 13.33 -44.46
C GLN A 700 -15.20 13.15 -45.98
N HIS A 701 -16.35 13.56 -46.50
CA HIS A 701 -16.66 13.52 -47.93
C HIS A 701 -16.37 14.86 -48.60
N GLU A 702 -16.18 14.86 -49.93
CA GLU A 702 -15.87 16.07 -50.70
C GLU A 702 -16.99 17.12 -50.66
N ASP A 703 -18.22 16.72 -50.36
CA ASP A 703 -19.39 17.58 -50.22
C ASP A 703 -19.49 18.29 -48.85
N GLY A 704 -18.51 18.06 -47.96
CA GLY A 704 -18.50 18.60 -46.59
C GLY A 704 -19.40 17.85 -45.61
N THR A 705 -20.00 16.73 -46.02
CA THR A 705 -20.67 15.79 -45.12
C THR A 705 -19.66 14.83 -44.49
N TYR A 706 -20.06 14.18 -43.39
CA TYR A 706 -19.22 13.22 -42.69
C TYR A 706 -19.97 11.91 -42.49
N THR A 707 -19.25 10.79 -42.46
CA THR A 707 -19.77 9.48 -42.07
C THR A 707 -18.94 8.93 -40.91
N ILE A 708 -19.63 8.45 -39.88
CA ILE A 708 -18.98 7.80 -38.74
C ILE A 708 -19.20 6.29 -38.86
N ARG A 709 -18.10 5.55 -38.92
CA ARG A 709 -18.12 4.09 -39.00
C ARG A 709 -17.56 3.50 -37.72
N SER A 710 -18.10 2.35 -37.31
CA SER A 710 -17.64 1.60 -36.15
C SER A 710 -17.48 0.13 -36.51
N VAL A 711 -16.39 -0.49 -36.05
CA VAL A 711 -16.24 -1.95 -36.21
C VAL A 711 -17.13 -2.67 -35.19
N GLN A 712 -17.59 -3.87 -35.55
CA GLN A 712 -18.17 -4.78 -34.56
C GLN A 712 -17.21 -4.95 -33.37
N PRO A 713 -17.68 -4.86 -32.11
CA PRO A 713 -16.79 -4.88 -30.96
C PRO A 713 -15.99 -6.18 -30.86
N TYR A 714 -14.68 -6.04 -30.68
CA TYR A 714 -13.77 -7.13 -30.37
C TYR A 714 -13.90 -7.54 -28.92
N THR A 715 -14.08 -8.83 -28.66
CA THR A 715 -14.15 -9.41 -27.33
C THR A 715 -12.86 -10.15 -27.00
N LYS A 716 -12.80 -10.74 -25.81
CA LYS A 716 -11.72 -11.65 -25.43
C LYS A 716 -11.43 -12.72 -26.48
N LYS A 717 -12.47 -13.23 -27.17
CA LYS A 717 -12.29 -14.31 -28.17
C LYS A 717 -11.37 -13.86 -29.31
N GLU A 718 -11.62 -12.69 -29.88
CA GLU A 718 -10.82 -12.14 -30.97
C GLU A 718 -9.45 -11.66 -30.47
N LEU A 719 -9.41 -10.98 -29.33
CA LEU A 719 -8.18 -10.41 -28.76
C LEU A 719 -7.21 -11.46 -28.22
N SER A 720 -7.68 -12.67 -27.91
CA SER A 720 -6.82 -13.81 -27.60
C SER A 720 -6.07 -14.34 -28.82
N SER A 721 -6.59 -14.13 -30.03
CA SER A 721 -5.95 -14.58 -31.27
C SER A 721 -5.05 -13.52 -31.89
N ILE A 722 -5.49 -12.25 -31.88
CA ILE A 722 -4.74 -11.13 -32.47
C ILE A 722 -4.82 -9.94 -31.50
N PRO A 723 -3.68 -9.41 -31.00
CA PRO A 723 -3.68 -8.21 -30.16
C PRO A 723 -4.35 -7.02 -30.84
N LEU A 724 -5.04 -6.18 -30.08
CA LEU A 724 -5.74 -5.01 -30.63
C LEU A 724 -4.81 -4.07 -31.40
N THR A 725 -3.55 -3.94 -30.98
CA THR A 725 -2.54 -3.10 -31.62
C THR A 725 -2.20 -3.60 -33.02
N GLU A 726 -2.10 -4.93 -33.21
CA GLU A 726 -1.91 -5.54 -34.53
C GLU A 726 -3.18 -5.48 -35.39
N ILE A 727 -4.36 -5.55 -34.78
CA ILE A 727 -5.63 -5.28 -35.49
C ILE A 727 -5.61 -3.86 -36.04
N ILE A 728 -5.35 -2.85 -35.21
CA ILE A 728 -5.31 -1.44 -35.61
C ILE A 728 -4.25 -1.20 -36.70
N ARG A 729 -3.06 -1.81 -36.56
CA ARG A 729 -1.97 -1.70 -37.53
C ARG A 729 -2.36 -2.20 -38.92
N ASN A 730 -2.94 -3.40 -38.98
CA ASN A 730 -3.14 -4.13 -40.23
C ASN A 730 -4.60 -4.13 -40.71
N TYR A 731 -5.52 -3.41 -40.05
CA TYR A 731 -6.93 -3.38 -40.45
C TYR A 731 -7.09 -2.95 -41.92
N GLN A 732 -7.90 -3.69 -42.66
CA GLN A 732 -8.18 -3.40 -44.07
C GLN A 732 -9.68 -3.27 -44.29
N LEU A 733 -10.07 -2.17 -44.91
CA LEU A 733 -11.42 -1.93 -45.40
C LEU A 733 -11.38 -2.02 -46.94
N LEU A 734 -12.20 -2.90 -47.51
CA LEU A 734 -12.36 -3.00 -48.97
C LEU A 734 -13.25 -1.86 -49.45
N ALA A 735 -12.66 -0.87 -50.13
CA ALA A 735 -13.35 0.27 -50.73
C ALA A 735 -14.05 -0.11 -52.06
N GLU A 736 -14.76 0.85 -52.68
CA GLU A 736 -15.56 0.67 -53.91
C GLU A 736 -14.78 0.10 -55.11
N GLU A 737 -13.44 0.18 -55.12
CA GLU A 737 -12.56 -0.39 -56.15
C GLU A 737 -11.84 -1.69 -55.73
N ASN A 738 -12.26 -2.36 -54.64
CA ASN A 738 -11.58 -3.53 -54.04
C ASN A 738 -10.11 -3.29 -53.63
N ILE A 739 -9.70 -2.02 -53.49
CA ILE A 739 -8.38 -1.67 -52.97
C ILE A 739 -8.46 -1.74 -51.43
N PRO A 740 -7.65 -2.60 -50.77
CA PRO A 740 -7.64 -2.68 -49.32
C PRO A 740 -6.89 -1.47 -48.75
N GLU A 741 -7.62 -0.59 -48.09
CA GLU A 741 -7.04 0.57 -47.40
C GLU A 741 -7.23 0.45 -45.89
N ASN A 742 -6.28 0.97 -45.10
CA ASN A 742 -6.48 1.09 -43.67
C ASN A 742 -7.10 2.48 -43.38
N PRO A 743 -8.39 2.56 -42.97
CA PRO A 743 -9.03 3.82 -42.66
C PRO A 743 -8.50 4.47 -41.38
N LEU A 744 -7.79 3.71 -40.52
CA LEU A 744 -7.28 4.16 -39.24
C LEU A 744 -5.93 4.87 -39.43
N LYS A 745 -5.95 6.20 -39.40
CA LYS A 745 -4.76 7.04 -39.66
C LYS A 745 -4.30 7.78 -38.41
N TYR A 746 -5.21 8.42 -37.69
CA TYR A 746 -4.90 9.26 -36.53
C TYR A 746 -5.71 8.84 -35.31
N ARG A 747 -5.08 8.68 -34.16
CA ARG A 747 -5.77 8.56 -32.89
C ARG A 747 -6.20 9.94 -32.41
N TYR A 748 -7.48 10.10 -32.04
CA TYR A 748 -8.01 11.36 -31.51
C TYR A 748 -7.12 11.96 -30.40
N PRO A 749 -6.82 13.27 -30.33
CA PRO A 749 -7.30 14.28 -31.25
C PRO A 749 -6.60 14.21 -32.61
N ASN A 750 -5.26 14.15 -32.68
CA ASN A 750 -4.53 14.15 -33.95
C ASN A 750 -3.13 13.50 -33.83
N ILE A 751 -3.05 12.32 -33.21
CA ILE A 751 -1.78 11.59 -33.03
C ILE A 751 -1.65 10.53 -34.13
N PRO A 752 -0.58 10.50 -34.94
CA PRO A 752 -0.37 9.45 -35.93
C PRO A 752 -0.48 8.05 -35.31
N LYS A 753 -1.18 7.12 -35.99
CA LYS A 753 -1.39 5.75 -35.51
C LYS A 753 -0.10 5.07 -35.05
N ASP A 754 0.95 5.16 -35.87
CA ASP A 754 2.22 4.48 -35.59
C ASP A 754 3.04 5.17 -34.50
N GLU A 755 2.78 6.44 -34.20
CA GLU A 755 3.35 7.11 -33.03
C GLU A 755 2.65 6.61 -31.75
N ALA A 756 1.32 6.49 -31.77
CA ALA A 756 0.55 6.03 -30.63
C ALA A 756 0.70 4.53 -30.34
N PHE A 757 0.70 3.67 -31.36
CA PHE A 757 0.67 2.22 -31.18
C PHE A 757 1.97 1.51 -31.58
N GLY A 758 2.90 2.21 -32.23
CA GLY A 758 4.20 1.68 -32.67
C GLY A 758 5.00 0.92 -31.60
N PRO A 759 5.09 1.43 -30.35
CA PRO A 759 5.81 0.74 -29.28
C PRO A 759 5.26 -0.65 -28.93
N TYR A 760 3.98 -0.91 -29.21
CA TYR A 760 3.30 -2.18 -28.89
C TYR A 760 3.14 -3.09 -30.09
N TYR A 761 3.69 -2.72 -31.25
CA TYR A 761 3.72 -3.62 -32.40
C TYR A 761 4.70 -4.74 -32.13
N GLU A 762 4.31 -5.96 -32.47
CA GLU A 762 5.18 -7.11 -32.31
C GLU A 762 6.40 -6.95 -33.22
N LYS A 763 7.59 -6.88 -32.59
CA LYS A 763 8.87 -6.92 -33.32
C LYS A 763 9.04 -8.33 -33.85
N ARG A 764 9.31 -8.47 -35.15
CA ARG A 764 9.57 -9.77 -35.77
C ARG A 764 10.72 -10.46 -35.01
N PRO A 765 10.59 -11.74 -34.61
CA PRO A 765 11.78 -12.52 -34.34
C PRO A 765 12.55 -12.62 -35.66
N GLU A 766 13.79 -12.13 -35.69
CA GLU A 766 14.77 -12.51 -36.70
C GLU A 766 15.02 -14.01 -36.52
N LEU A 767 14.24 -14.83 -37.22
CA LEU A 767 14.44 -16.27 -37.18
C LEU A 767 15.73 -16.61 -37.92
N THR A 768 16.59 -17.31 -37.19
CA THR A 768 17.76 -18.02 -37.68
C THR A 768 17.41 -18.78 -38.97
N LEU A 769 18.30 -18.70 -39.97
CA LEU A 769 18.27 -19.24 -41.35
C LEU A 769 17.82 -20.71 -41.56
N GLN A 770 17.29 -21.42 -40.55
CA GLN A 770 16.97 -22.86 -40.62
C GLN A 770 15.53 -23.20 -41.05
N TYR A 771 14.62 -22.23 -41.19
CA TYR A 771 13.20 -22.49 -41.50
C TYR A 771 12.65 -21.74 -42.73
N GLU A 772 13.47 -21.49 -43.75
CA GLU A 772 13.03 -20.82 -45.00
C GLU A 772 12.14 -21.69 -45.92
N GLN A 773 11.88 -22.96 -45.58
CA GLN A 773 11.10 -23.88 -46.43
C GLN A 773 9.58 -23.77 -46.28
N TYR A 774 9.06 -23.03 -45.28
CA TYR A 774 7.62 -22.87 -45.07
C TYR A 774 7.18 -21.41 -45.24
N LEU A 775 6.09 -21.19 -45.98
CA LEU A 775 5.48 -19.87 -46.13
C LEU A 775 4.88 -19.41 -44.79
N GLN A 776 5.34 -18.26 -44.32
CA GLN A 776 4.76 -17.60 -43.15
C GLN A 776 3.34 -17.13 -43.46
N ARG A 777 2.41 -17.30 -42.50
CA ARG A 777 1.02 -16.83 -42.58
C ARG A 777 0.76 -15.81 -41.48
N LYS A 778 0.06 -14.72 -41.81
CA LYS A 778 -0.41 -13.72 -40.84
C LYS A 778 -1.92 -13.56 -41.01
N LEU A 779 -2.65 -13.59 -39.90
CA LEU A 779 -4.07 -13.28 -39.88
C LEU A 779 -4.25 -11.76 -39.89
N ILE A 780 -5.10 -11.28 -40.78
CA ILE A 780 -5.45 -9.86 -40.93
C ILE A 780 -6.98 -9.76 -40.92
N ILE A 781 -7.51 -8.74 -40.24
CA ILE A 781 -8.94 -8.49 -40.19
C ILE A 781 -9.32 -7.58 -41.35
N VAL A 782 -10.25 -8.06 -42.18
CA VAL A 782 -10.76 -7.35 -43.36
C VAL A 782 -12.27 -7.15 -43.22
N SER A 783 -12.77 -5.95 -43.51
CA SER A 783 -14.20 -5.65 -43.58
C SER A 783 -14.59 -5.21 -44.99
N THR A 784 -15.77 -5.61 -45.45
CA THR A 784 -16.35 -5.20 -46.74
C THR A 784 -17.35 -4.06 -46.52
N ARG A 785 -17.38 -3.08 -47.44
CA ARG A 785 -18.50 -2.12 -47.51
C ARG A 785 -19.76 -2.90 -47.94
N GLN A 786 -20.82 -2.89 -47.13
CA GLN A 786 -22.14 -3.33 -47.61
C GLN A 786 -22.69 -2.23 -48.53
N VAL A 787 -23.05 -2.60 -49.76
CA VAL A 787 -23.48 -1.68 -50.83
C VAL A 787 -24.94 -1.21 -50.65
N ASP A 788 -25.72 -1.83 -49.76
CA ASP A 788 -27.19 -1.68 -49.70
C ASP A 788 -27.75 -0.62 -48.73
N GLU A 789 -26.95 0.31 -48.20
CA GLU A 789 -27.49 1.44 -47.39
C GLU A 789 -27.78 2.72 -48.19
N LEU A 790 -27.50 2.74 -49.49
CA LEU A 790 -27.79 3.91 -50.37
C LEU A 790 -29.22 3.93 -50.95
N GLU A 791 -30.01 2.86 -50.78
CA GLU A 791 -31.41 2.80 -51.25
C GLU A 791 -32.43 2.63 -50.10
N SER A 792 -32.44 3.54 -49.12
CA SER A 792 -33.64 3.68 -48.25
C SER A 792 -33.90 5.10 -47.71
N ASN A 793 -33.43 6.13 -48.42
CA ASN A 793 -33.83 7.52 -48.18
C ASN A 793 -34.62 8.10 -49.37
N PHE A 794 -35.79 7.53 -49.66
CA PHE A 794 -36.86 8.28 -50.30
C PHE A 794 -38.04 8.39 -49.34
N SER A 795 -38.21 9.58 -48.76
CA SER A 795 -39.42 9.97 -48.06
C SER A 795 -40.62 9.96 -49.03
N PRO A 796 -41.77 9.37 -48.68
CA PRO A 796 -43.01 9.68 -49.39
C PRO A 796 -43.58 10.99 -48.84
N ARG A 797 -43.69 12.00 -49.70
CA ARG A 797 -44.53 13.17 -49.47
C ARG A 797 -45.98 12.73 -49.34
N THR A 798 -46.68 13.40 -48.44
CA THR A 798 -48.13 13.38 -48.23
C THR A 798 -48.94 13.43 -49.52
N SER A 799 -49.87 12.50 -49.65
CA SER A 799 -51.13 12.68 -50.37
C SER A 799 -52.20 11.86 -49.67
N GLU A 800 -53.26 12.54 -49.24
CA GLU A 800 -54.49 11.96 -48.71
C GLU A 800 -55.15 11.07 -49.77
N ASN A 801 -55.59 9.87 -49.40
CA ASN A 801 -56.93 9.37 -49.68
C ASN A 801 -57.16 8.02 -48.97
N ASN A 802 -58.37 7.89 -48.46
CA ASN A 802 -58.96 6.73 -47.82
C ASN A 802 -58.87 5.48 -48.70
N ASP A 803 -58.66 4.31 -48.09
CA ASP A 803 -59.71 3.29 -47.99
C ASP A 803 -59.24 2.08 -47.15
N MET A 804 -60.22 1.50 -46.44
CA MET A 804 -60.13 0.23 -45.72
C MET A 804 -59.69 -0.91 -46.65
N ASP A 805 -58.95 -1.90 -46.14
CA ASP A 805 -59.46 -3.28 -46.06
C ASP A 805 -58.51 -4.21 -45.29
N GLU A 806 -59.16 -5.09 -44.53
CA GLU A 806 -58.65 -6.18 -43.70
C GLU A 806 -58.09 -7.37 -44.54
N TRP A 807 -57.46 -8.30 -43.80
CA TRP A 807 -57.40 -9.78 -43.99
C TRP A 807 -56.01 -10.41 -44.16
N ASN A 808 -55.46 -10.85 -43.01
CA ASN A 808 -55.20 -12.24 -42.57
C ASN A 808 -54.49 -13.29 -43.47
N TYR A 809 -53.89 -14.25 -42.74
CA TYR A 809 -53.30 -15.57 -43.09
C TYR A 809 -51.75 -15.60 -43.17
N THR A 810 -51.00 -16.50 -42.53
CA THR A 810 -51.27 -17.61 -41.59
C THR A 810 -49.95 -17.98 -40.92
N ILE A 811 -50.01 -18.36 -39.64
CA ILE A 811 -48.93 -18.98 -38.89
C ILE A 811 -48.99 -20.48 -39.20
N ASP A 812 -47.91 -21.04 -39.74
CA ASP A 812 -47.66 -22.48 -39.69
C ASP A 812 -46.64 -22.77 -38.58
N ASP A 813 -47.11 -23.65 -37.69
CA ASP A 813 -46.50 -24.20 -36.50
C ASP A 813 -45.73 -25.46 -36.90
N ASP A 814 -44.42 -25.50 -36.68
CA ASP A 814 -43.67 -26.73 -36.43
C ASP A 814 -42.22 -26.40 -36.00
N GLY A 815 -41.86 -26.72 -34.75
CA GLY A 815 -40.46 -26.71 -34.31
C GLY A 815 -40.16 -26.31 -32.86
N LEU A 816 -41.01 -26.63 -31.88
CA LEU A 816 -40.66 -26.52 -30.46
C LEU A 816 -39.77 -27.69 -30.00
N ALA A 817 -38.45 -27.51 -30.05
CA ALA A 817 -37.50 -28.25 -29.21
C ALA A 817 -36.16 -27.51 -29.03
N GLY A 818 -35.93 -26.99 -27.82
CA GLY A 818 -34.60 -26.91 -27.20
C GLY A 818 -33.61 -25.88 -27.74
N ILE A 819 -33.64 -24.66 -27.19
CA ILE A 819 -32.45 -23.81 -27.10
C ILE A 819 -32.20 -23.51 -25.63
N ALA A 820 -31.53 -24.46 -24.97
CA ALA A 820 -30.86 -24.23 -23.71
C ALA A 820 -29.70 -23.25 -23.95
N MET A 821 -29.56 -22.27 -23.05
CA MET A 821 -28.45 -21.32 -23.03
C MET A 821 -27.12 -22.05 -23.05
N ASN A 822 -26.33 -21.81 -24.09
CA ASN A 822 -25.00 -22.38 -24.26
C ASN A 822 -24.01 -21.63 -23.36
N ILE A 823 -23.82 -22.16 -22.15
CA ILE A 823 -22.94 -21.65 -21.07
C ILE A 823 -21.50 -22.18 -21.19
N ASP A 824 -21.14 -22.87 -22.28
CA ASP A 824 -19.84 -23.54 -22.42
C ASP A 824 -18.69 -22.64 -22.93
N SER A 825 -18.87 -21.31 -23.04
CA SER A 825 -17.74 -20.41 -23.38
C SER A 825 -16.92 -19.91 -22.18
N ILE A 826 -17.14 -20.45 -20.97
CA ILE A 826 -16.38 -20.10 -19.76
C ILE A 826 -15.85 -21.38 -19.07
N MET A 827 -15.18 -22.27 -19.80
CA MET A 827 -14.31 -23.31 -19.21
C MET A 827 -13.13 -23.63 -20.15
N ILE A 828 -11.90 -23.26 -19.78
CA ILE A 828 -10.80 -24.08 -19.23
C ILE A 828 -9.79 -24.44 -20.33
N ASN A 829 -8.50 -24.19 -20.08
CA ASN A 829 -7.45 -25.16 -20.36
C ASN A 829 -6.35 -25.02 -19.30
N ALA A 830 -6.45 -25.87 -18.28
CA ALA A 830 -5.32 -26.46 -17.59
C ALA A 830 -5.25 -27.90 -18.12
N ASP A 831 -4.12 -28.21 -18.76
CA ASP A 831 -3.56 -29.50 -19.16
C ASP A 831 -4.44 -30.59 -19.78
N SER A 832 -4.16 -30.88 -21.05
CA SER A 832 -4.11 -32.24 -21.63
C SER A 832 -3.37 -32.17 -22.98
N ASP A 833 -2.08 -32.46 -22.98
CA ASP A 833 -1.35 -32.86 -24.20
C ASP A 833 -1.00 -34.35 -24.05
N PRO A 834 -1.50 -35.26 -24.91
CA PRO A 834 -1.21 -36.67 -24.82
C PRO A 834 -0.05 -37.00 -25.76
N MET A 835 1.15 -37.24 -25.24
CA MET A 835 2.14 -38.19 -25.76
C MET A 835 3.43 -38.11 -24.94
N LEU A 836 3.94 -39.29 -24.57
CA LEU A 836 5.18 -39.61 -23.83
C LEU A 836 5.03 -39.79 -22.31
N SER A 837 4.97 -41.08 -21.97
CA SER A 837 5.00 -41.70 -20.65
C SER A 837 6.40 -41.66 -20.01
N VAL A 838 6.58 -40.98 -18.87
CA VAL A 838 7.61 -41.34 -17.86
C VAL A 838 7.11 -40.97 -16.45
N SER A 839 7.30 -41.89 -15.50
CA SER A 839 6.85 -41.88 -14.09
C SER A 839 7.50 -40.79 -13.21
N PRO A 840 6.83 -40.29 -12.15
CA PRO A 840 7.36 -39.24 -11.27
C PRO A 840 8.14 -39.82 -10.07
N VAL A 841 9.43 -40.04 -10.26
CA VAL A 841 10.44 -40.09 -9.17
C VAL A 841 11.72 -39.47 -9.75
N GLU A 842 12.43 -38.66 -8.97
CA GLU A 842 13.68 -37.95 -9.29
C GLU A 842 13.54 -36.52 -9.85
N LEU A 843 13.34 -35.56 -8.94
CA LEU A 843 13.75 -34.16 -9.12
C LEU A 843 14.04 -33.55 -7.74
N TYR A 844 15.08 -34.09 -7.09
CA TYR A 844 15.74 -33.53 -5.92
C TYR A 844 17.21 -33.92 -5.97
N GLN A 845 17.98 -33.28 -6.85
CA GLN A 845 19.44 -33.10 -6.77
C GLN A 845 19.89 -32.48 -8.09
N GLU A 846 20.12 -31.17 -8.10
CA GLU A 846 21.16 -30.47 -8.89
C GLU A 846 20.91 -28.95 -8.82
N LEU A 847 21.19 -28.37 -7.65
CA LEU A 847 21.50 -26.95 -7.48
C LEU A 847 22.50 -26.85 -6.32
N LEU A 848 23.68 -27.43 -6.51
CA LEU A 848 24.90 -27.22 -5.71
C LEU A 848 26.12 -27.69 -6.54
N VAL A 849 26.58 -26.83 -7.46
CA VAL A 849 28.01 -26.59 -7.79
C VAL A 849 28.13 -25.15 -8.25
#